data_AF-A0A5P1FAP2-F1
#
_entry.id   AF-A0A5P1FAP2-F1
#
_cell.length_a   1.000
_cell.length_b   1.000
_cell.length_c   1.000
_cell.angle_alpha   90.00
_cell.angle_beta   90.00
_cell.angle_gamma   90.00
#
_symmetry.space_group_name_H-M   'P 1'
#
loop_
_entity.id
_entity.type
_entity.pdbx_description
1 polymer ?
#
loop_
_entity_poly.entity_id
_entity_poly.type
_entity_poly.pdbx_seq_one_letter_code
_entity_poly.pdbx_strand_id
1 'polypeptide(L)'
;MGGFVRICLQSLLKLVNSLIGFVGLGMILYSLWMIRVWYKHTGSFWDDSHPPWFIYTFLGLGVSLCLITCSGHIAAETTNGHCLSCYMVFVFLLIMLEAAVTADIFLNRNWEEDFPKDDTGRFNELKNFVKSNFEMCKWIGLGIVGVQAFSIFLAMVLRALGPDQGSFYDSDDEYVPARLPLLRNQVQYTPYVIDPHPAVRNDSWTTRIKEKIISGAEIATQVMILSILNQYNRYGISQVWMISPLCKESDLPPTFLKGSTHTIKGLELRSEGSRYADGSGVLKDAFSRVLDEIKAGHAVDGGPSGSGLLAGVRVVILSPDDELNYNVDESYKLSVPATGNPIYALIQAQTVYGALHALQTFSQLCDINLASGTIEISLAPWTIIDRPRFPYRGLLIDTSRHYLPVPVIKSVIDSMTYSKLNVLHWHIVDTQSFPLQIPSYPKLWNGAYSSVERYTIADAVDIVHYAERRGINVLAEIDVPGHALSWGKGYPYLWPSTDCQQPLDVSKESTFKVIDGILSDFSKVFKFRFVHLGGDEVNTSCWTITPHVREWLKQHKMDESGAYEYFVLRAQKIALSHGYEVINWEETFNNFGNKLNPRTVVHNWLGGGVAEKVVAAGLRCIVSNQDKWYLDHLDATWQGFYMNEPLVNISRPEQQKLVIGGEVCMWGEHIDASDIQQTIWPRAAAAAERLWSPLEKLAKDPELIAGRLAHFRCLLNQRGVPAAPLDGLGREAPRGPGSCYKQ
;
A
#
# COMPACT_ATOMS: atom_id res chain seq x y z
N MET A 1 9.69 -4.55 -40.67
CA MET A 1 8.42 -4.98 -41.32
C MET A 1 7.43 -5.58 -40.33
N GLY A 2 7.80 -6.55 -39.49
CA GLY A 2 6.87 -7.27 -38.57
C GLY A 2 5.90 -6.37 -37.79
N GLY A 3 6.41 -5.43 -36.99
CA GLY A 3 5.58 -4.55 -36.14
C GLY A 3 4.50 -3.75 -36.89
N PHE A 4 4.79 -3.22 -38.09
CA PHE A 4 3.77 -2.53 -38.89
C PHE A 4 2.64 -3.47 -39.32
N VAL A 5 2.98 -4.70 -39.74
CA VAL A 5 1.99 -5.73 -40.10
C VAL A 5 1.18 -6.15 -38.87
N ARG A 6 1.81 -6.26 -37.70
CA ARG A 6 1.14 -6.52 -36.41
C ARG A 6 0.11 -5.43 -36.09
N ILE A 7 0.51 -4.16 -36.12
CA ILE A 7 -0.36 -3.00 -35.83
C ILE A 7 -1.55 -2.96 -36.80
N CYS A 8 -1.33 -3.22 -38.09
CA CYS A 8 -2.40 -3.36 -39.07
C CYS A 8 -3.36 -4.51 -38.73
N LEU A 9 -2.85 -5.69 -38.36
CA LEU A 9 -3.67 -6.85 -37.98
C LEU A 9 -4.45 -6.64 -36.67
N GLN A 10 -3.85 -6.00 -35.66
CA GLN A 10 -4.54 -5.62 -34.42
C GLN A 10 -5.66 -4.62 -34.71
N SER A 11 -5.38 -3.59 -35.50
CA SER A 11 -6.36 -2.57 -35.90
C SER A 11 -7.51 -3.17 -36.72
N LEU A 12 -7.19 -4.11 -37.62
CA LEU A 12 -8.19 -4.82 -38.42
C LEU A 12 -9.03 -5.76 -37.55
N LEU A 13 -8.45 -6.49 -36.60
CA LEU A 13 -9.21 -7.32 -35.66
C LEU A 13 -10.12 -6.48 -34.75
N LYS A 14 -9.67 -5.30 -34.29
CA LYS A 14 -10.53 -4.33 -33.57
C LYS A 14 -11.69 -3.87 -34.45
N LEU A 15 -11.44 -3.49 -35.72
CA LEU A 15 -12.48 -3.06 -36.66
C LEU A 15 -13.51 -4.17 -36.96
N VAL A 16 -13.05 -5.40 -37.18
CA VAL A 16 -13.92 -6.56 -37.44
C VAL A 16 -14.78 -6.90 -36.22
N ASN A 17 -14.25 -6.77 -35.00
CA ASN A 17 -15.04 -6.90 -33.77
C ASN A 17 -16.07 -5.79 -33.60
N SER A 18 -15.74 -4.52 -33.91
CA SER A 18 -16.70 -3.42 -33.85
C SER A 18 -17.96 -3.68 -34.69
N LEU A 19 -17.84 -4.35 -35.85
CA LEU A 19 -19.00 -4.72 -36.68
C LEU A 19 -19.94 -5.69 -35.95
N ILE A 20 -19.40 -6.68 -35.24
CA ILE A 20 -20.17 -7.62 -34.39
C ILE A 20 -20.84 -6.84 -33.24
N GLY A 21 -20.13 -5.88 -32.64
CA GLY A 21 -20.64 -5.00 -31.59
C GLY A 21 -21.81 -4.13 -32.04
N PHE A 22 -21.77 -3.59 -33.26
CA PHE A 22 -22.89 -2.83 -33.83
C PHE A 22 -24.13 -3.69 -34.06
N VAL A 23 -23.98 -4.96 -34.45
CA VAL A 23 -25.11 -5.91 -34.52
C VAL A 23 -25.68 -6.17 -33.12
N GLY A 24 -24.82 -6.44 -32.13
CA GLY A 24 -25.26 -6.64 -30.73
C GLY A 24 -26.03 -5.45 -30.15
N LEU A 25 -25.51 -4.23 -30.34
CA LEU A 25 -26.18 -2.98 -29.96
C LEU A 25 -27.51 -2.79 -30.69
N GLY A 26 -27.57 -3.10 -31.99
CA GLY A 26 -28.80 -3.09 -32.79
C GLY A 26 -29.85 -4.05 -32.24
N MET A 27 -29.45 -5.27 -31.84
CA MET A 27 -30.35 -6.27 -31.24
C MET A 27 -30.86 -5.85 -29.86
N ILE A 28 -30.01 -5.25 -29.02
CA ILE A 28 -30.41 -4.69 -27.71
C ILE A 28 -31.44 -3.57 -27.90
N LEU A 29 -31.15 -2.60 -28.78
CA LEU A 29 -32.05 -1.47 -29.05
C LEU A 29 -33.38 -1.93 -29.67
N TYR A 30 -33.36 -2.92 -30.56
CA TYR A 30 -34.58 -3.51 -31.13
C TYR A 30 -35.39 -4.27 -30.08
N SER A 31 -34.75 -5.03 -29.19
CA SER A 31 -35.44 -5.71 -28.07
C SER A 31 -36.08 -4.71 -27.11
N LEU A 32 -35.36 -3.66 -26.71
CA LEU A 32 -35.91 -2.59 -25.87
C LEU A 32 -37.08 -1.86 -26.54
N TRP A 33 -37.04 -1.69 -27.87
CA TRP A 33 -38.17 -1.19 -28.65
C TRP A 33 -39.35 -2.17 -28.67
N MET A 34 -39.13 -3.47 -28.88
CA MET A 34 -40.17 -4.51 -28.82
C MET A 34 -40.84 -4.57 -27.44
N ILE A 35 -40.06 -4.54 -26.35
CA ILE A 35 -40.58 -4.46 -24.96
C ILE A 35 -41.46 -3.22 -24.79
N ARG A 36 -40.99 -2.05 -25.26
CA ARG A 36 -41.74 -0.79 -25.17
C ARG A 36 -43.03 -0.81 -26.01
N VAL A 37 -43.05 -1.49 -27.16
CA VAL A 37 -44.25 -1.63 -28.00
C VAL A 37 -45.23 -2.62 -27.36
N TRP A 38 -44.75 -3.74 -26.80
CA TRP A 38 -45.57 -4.73 -26.09
C TRP A 38 -46.38 -4.08 -24.95
N TYR A 39 -45.70 -3.42 -24.01
CA TYR A 39 -46.36 -2.72 -22.89
C TYR A 39 -47.27 -1.56 -23.34
N LYS A 40 -47.13 -1.05 -24.57
CA LYS A 40 -48.03 -0.04 -25.16
C LYS A 40 -49.29 -0.66 -25.79
N HIS A 41 -49.36 -1.98 -25.96
CA HIS A 41 -50.51 -2.69 -26.50
C HIS A 41 -51.22 -3.58 -25.47
N THR A 42 -50.53 -4.16 -24.49
CA THR A 42 -51.18 -4.99 -23.45
C THR A 42 -51.96 -4.16 -22.41
N GLY A 43 -51.47 -2.98 -22.04
CA GLY A 43 -52.20 -2.03 -21.20
C GLY A 43 -52.02 -2.26 -19.69
N SER A 44 -51.33 -1.31 -19.04
CA SER A 44 -50.90 -1.38 -17.64
C SER A 44 -49.68 -2.27 -17.36
N PHE A 45 -49.10 -2.09 -16.18
CA PHE A 45 -47.88 -2.71 -15.68
C PHE A 45 -48.17 -3.86 -14.69
N TRP A 46 -49.45 -4.22 -14.52
CA TRP A 46 -49.94 -5.04 -13.40
C TRP A 46 -50.81 -6.25 -13.82
N ASP A 47 -50.88 -6.57 -15.12
CA ASP A 47 -51.39 -7.86 -15.61
C ASP A 47 -50.20 -8.81 -15.84
N ASP A 48 -50.38 -10.11 -15.54
CA ASP A 48 -49.35 -11.18 -15.65
C ASP A 48 -48.90 -11.50 -17.11
N SER A 49 -49.15 -10.60 -18.06
CA SER A 49 -48.82 -10.74 -19.49
C SER A 49 -47.35 -10.42 -19.80
N HIS A 50 -46.45 -11.23 -19.23
CA HIS A 50 -45.00 -11.18 -19.50
C HIS A 50 -44.69 -11.04 -21.01
N PRO A 51 -43.73 -10.20 -21.42
CA PRO A 51 -43.31 -10.11 -22.82
C PRO A 51 -42.88 -11.48 -23.37
N PRO A 52 -43.25 -11.83 -24.62
CA PRO A 52 -42.89 -13.12 -25.22
C PRO A 52 -41.40 -13.46 -25.10
N TRP A 53 -41.12 -14.72 -24.77
CA TRP A 53 -39.76 -15.21 -24.45
C TRP A 53 -38.72 -14.89 -25.53
N PHE A 54 -39.13 -14.84 -26.80
CA PHE A 54 -38.24 -14.51 -27.93
C PHE A 54 -37.63 -13.09 -27.83
N ILE A 55 -38.31 -12.16 -27.16
CA ILE A 55 -37.81 -10.79 -26.95
C ILE A 55 -36.63 -10.81 -25.97
N TYR A 56 -36.69 -11.67 -24.95
CA TYR A 56 -35.61 -11.85 -23.98
C TYR A 56 -34.44 -12.64 -24.56
N THR A 57 -34.66 -13.62 -25.44
CA THR A 57 -33.55 -14.31 -26.13
C THR A 57 -32.86 -13.39 -27.13
N PHE A 58 -33.59 -12.56 -27.89
CA PHE A 58 -32.99 -11.56 -28.78
C PHE A 58 -32.17 -10.51 -28.01
N LEU A 59 -32.62 -10.11 -26.81
CA LEU A 59 -31.87 -9.25 -25.90
C LEU A 59 -30.60 -9.94 -25.37
N GLY A 60 -30.70 -11.19 -24.90
CA GLY A 60 -29.57 -11.97 -24.40
C GLY A 60 -28.50 -12.27 -25.45
N LEU A 61 -28.92 -12.54 -26.70
CA LEU A 61 -28.01 -12.66 -27.85
C LEU A 61 -27.29 -11.32 -28.10
N GLY A 62 -28.02 -10.20 -28.12
CA GLY A 62 -27.43 -8.87 -28.29
C GLY A 62 -26.36 -8.53 -27.24
N VAL A 63 -26.64 -8.81 -25.96
CA VAL A 63 -25.67 -8.66 -24.86
C VAL A 63 -24.47 -9.60 -25.05
N SER A 64 -24.69 -10.84 -25.47
CA SER A 64 -23.62 -11.81 -25.72
C SER A 64 -22.67 -11.36 -26.84
N LEU A 65 -23.20 -10.81 -27.94
CA LEU A 65 -22.38 -10.24 -29.03
C LEU A 65 -21.54 -9.04 -28.56
N CYS A 66 -22.07 -8.19 -27.68
CA CYS A 66 -21.31 -7.09 -27.08
C CYS A 66 -20.18 -7.61 -26.16
N LEU A 67 -20.41 -8.65 -25.37
CA LEU A 67 -19.37 -9.27 -24.53
C LEU A 67 -18.27 -9.93 -25.36
N ILE A 68 -18.64 -10.66 -26.43
CA ILE A 68 -17.69 -11.23 -27.40
C ILE A 68 -16.84 -10.12 -28.02
N THR A 69 -17.47 -9.02 -28.45
CA THR A 69 -16.77 -7.84 -28.99
C THR A 69 -15.76 -7.27 -28.00
N CYS A 70 -16.15 -7.06 -26.74
CA CYS A 70 -15.24 -6.59 -25.69
C CYS A 70 -14.04 -7.52 -25.49
N SER A 71 -14.27 -8.83 -25.44
CA SER A 71 -13.18 -9.83 -25.36
C SER A 71 -12.25 -9.79 -26.58
N GLY A 72 -12.79 -9.50 -27.77
CA GLY A 72 -12.03 -9.33 -29.01
C GLY A 72 -11.14 -8.09 -29.02
N HIS A 73 -11.62 -6.97 -28.48
CA HIS A 73 -10.78 -5.78 -28.28
C HIS A 73 -9.64 -6.04 -27.28
N ILE A 74 -9.93 -6.69 -26.14
CA ILE A 74 -8.90 -7.06 -25.13
C ILE A 74 -7.86 -8.02 -25.73
N ALA A 75 -8.30 -9.01 -26.51
CA ALA A 75 -7.40 -9.95 -27.18
C ALA A 75 -6.54 -9.29 -28.28
N ALA A 76 -7.10 -8.33 -29.02
CA ALA A 76 -6.38 -7.57 -30.05
C ALA A 76 -5.40 -6.53 -29.46
N GLU A 77 -5.69 -5.98 -28.28
CA GLU A 77 -4.79 -5.06 -27.57
C GLU A 77 -3.63 -5.82 -26.93
N THR A 78 -3.93 -6.77 -26.05
CA THR A 78 -2.90 -7.53 -25.32
C THR A 78 -2.06 -8.41 -26.23
N THR A 79 -2.64 -8.95 -27.30
CA THR A 79 -2.07 -10.02 -28.15
C THR A 79 -1.54 -11.24 -27.36
N ASN A 80 -1.99 -11.41 -26.11
CA ASN A 80 -1.60 -12.52 -25.26
C ASN A 80 -2.22 -13.82 -25.83
N GLY A 81 -1.40 -14.86 -25.98
CA GLY A 81 -1.82 -16.14 -26.54
C GLY A 81 -3.01 -16.78 -25.82
N HIS A 82 -3.18 -16.54 -24.52
CA HIS A 82 -4.35 -17.00 -23.74
C HIS A 82 -5.60 -16.16 -24.04
N CYS A 83 -5.48 -14.83 -24.12
CA CYS A 83 -6.59 -13.94 -24.45
C CYS A 83 -7.12 -14.19 -25.88
N LEU A 84 -6.21 -14.32 -26.86
CA LEU A 84 -6.54 -14.70 -28.23
C LEU A 84 -7.20 -16.09 -28.30
N SER A 85 -6.74 -17.07 -27.50
CA SER A 85 -7.37 -18.39 -27.43
C SER A 85 -8.79 -18.34 -26.87
N CYS A 86 -9.00 -17.63 -25.76
CA CYS A 86 -10.30 -17.48 -25.11
C CYS A 86 -11.32 -16.81 -26.05
N TYR A 87 -10.91 -15.71 -26.70
CA TYR A 87 -11.71 -15.04 -27.72
C TYR A 87 -12.10 -15.97 -28.88
N MET A 88 -11.16 -16.72 -29.45
CA MET A 88 -11.45 -17.64 -30.55
C MET A 88 -12.43 -18.75 -30.14
N VAL A 89 -12.38 -19.23 -28.89
CA VAL A 89 -13.37 -20.19 -28.36
C VAL A 89 -14.76 -19.58 -28.29
N PHE A 90 -14.90 -18.33 -27.84
CA PHE A 90 -16.22 -17.67 -27.80
C PHE A 90 -16.83 -17.46 -29.20
N VAL A 91 -16.03 -17.03 -30.19
CA VAL A 91 -16.52 -16.88 -31.57
C VAL A 91 -16.83 -18.24 -32.21
N PHE A 92 -16.04 -19.29 -31.90
CA PHE A 92 -16.34 -20.65 -32.37
C PHE A 92 -17.65 -21.20 -31.78
N LEU A 93 -17.91 -20.98 -30.49
CA LEU A 93 -19.17 -21.37 -29.84
C LEU A 93 -20.38 -20.62 -30.43
N LEU A 94 -20.21 -19.35 -30.81
CA LEU A 94 -21.23 -18.58 -31.52
C LEU A 94 -21.54 -19.18 -32.91
N ILE A 95 -20.51 -19.47 -33.71
CA ILE A 95 -20.68 -20.14 -35.02
C ILE A 95 -21.38 -21.50 -34.87
N MET A 96 -21.02 -22.29 -33.85
CA MET A 96 -21.66 -23.58 -33.58
C MET A 96 -23.12 -23.44 -33.16
N LEU A 97 -23.48 -22.38 -32.42
CA LEU A 97 -24.86 -22.08 -32.06
C LEU A 97 -25.67 -21.62 -33.29
N GLU A 98 -25.13 -20.73 -34.12
CA GLU A 98 -25.77 -20.29 -35.37
C GLU A 98 -25.97 -21.47 -36.34
N ALA A 99 -24.99 -22.36 -36.46
CA ALA A 99 -25.09 -23.58 -37.25
C ALA A 99 -26.14 -24.56 -36.69
N ALA A 100 -26.25 -24.70 -35.36
CA ALA A 100 -27.25 -25.56 -34.72
C ALA A 100 -28.68 -25.03 -34.93
N VAL A 101 -28.91 -23.73 -34.72
CA VAL A 101 -30.21 -23.07 -34.98
C VAL A 101 -30.58 -23.14 -36.46
N THR A 102 -29.60 -22.96 -37.37
CA THR A 102 -29.84 -23.12 -38.81
C THR A 102 -30.21 -24.56 -39.15
N ALA A 103 -29.50 -25.55 -38.61
CA ALA A 103 -29.79 -26.96 -38.85
C ALA A 103 -31.18 -27.36 -38.33
N ASP A 104 -31.58 -26.87 -37.15
CA ASP A 104 -32.92 -27.11 -36.59
C ASP A 104 -34.02 -26.56 -37.52
N ILE A 105 -33.94 -25.28 -37.90
CA ILE A 105 -34.90 -24.64 -38.83
C ILE A 105 -34.99 -25.36 -40.20
N PHE A 106 -33.89 -25.94 -40.69
CA PHE A 106 -33.88 -26.68 -41.96
C PHE A 106 -34.33 -28.15 -41.84
N LEU A 107 -34.30 -28.76 -40.65
CA LEU A 107 -34.64 -30.18 -40.44
C LEU A 107 -36.02 -30.38 -39.78
N ASN A 108 -36.39 -29.50 -38.84
CA ASN A 108 -37.71 -29.47 -38.22
C ASN A 108 -38.74 -28.91 -39.22
N ARG A 109 -39.54 -29.79 -39.85
CA ARG A 109 -40.59 -29.36 -40.80
C ARG A 109 -41.69 -28.49 -40.18
N ASN A 110 -41.78 -28.44 -38.86
CA ASN A 110 -42.80 -27.74 -38.10
C ASN A 110 -42.23 -26.56 -37.29
N TRP A 111 -41.00 -26.08 -37.59
CA TRP A 111 -40.36 -24.97 -36.85
C TRP A 111 -41.21 -23.69 -36.75
N GLU A 112 -42.17 -23.50 -37.65
CA GLU A 112 -43.12 -22.37 -37.62
C GLU A 112 -44.17 -22.51 -36.49
N GLU A 113 -44.36 -23.70 -35.91
CA GLU A 113 -45.29 -23.97 -34.79
C GLU A 113 -44.67 -23.68 -33.41
N ASP A 114 -43.34 -23.61 -33.32
CA ASP A 114 -42.60 -23.28 -32.09
C ASP A 114 -42.65 -21.77 -31.74
N PHE A 115 -43.16 -20.93 -32.66
CA PHE A 115 -43.39 -19.50 -32.43
C PHE A 115 -44.77 -19.25 -31.80
N PRO A 116 -44.87 -18.38 -30.78
CA PRO A 116 -46.16 -18.02 -30.20
C PRO A 116 -47.06 -17.30 -31.22
N LYS A 117 -48.37 -17.52 -31.13
CA LYS A 117 -49.35 -16.87 -32.01
C LYS A 117 -49.28 -15.34 -31.86
N ASP A 118 -48.91 -14.67 -32.95
CA ASP A 118 -48.91 -13.22 -33.05
C ASP A 118 -50.26 -12.70 -33.58
N ASP A 119 -51.16 -12.39 -32.65
CA ASP A 119 -52.46 -11.77 -32.97
C ASP A 119 -52.33 -10.34 -33.54
N THR A 120 -51.13 -9.73 -33.56
CA THR A 120 -50.89 -8.43 -34.21
C THR A 120 -50.60 -8.53 -35.71
N GLY A 121 -50.32 -9.74 -36.21
CA GLY A 121 -50.03 -10.02 -37.62
C GLY A 121 -48.65 -9.56 -38.13
N ARG A 122 -47.87 -8.83 -37.32
CA ARG A 122 -46.57 -8.26 -37.70
C ARG A 122 -45.49 -9.31 -37.94
N PHE A 123 -45.58 -10.47 -37.30
CA PHE A 123 -44.71 -11.61 -37.59
C PHE A 123 -44.91 -12.11 -39.04
N ASN A 124 -46.14 -12.04 -39.57
CA ASN A 124 -46.38 -12.32 -40.99
C ASN A 124 -45.84 -11.22 -41.90
N GLU A 125 -45.86 -9.95 -41.49
CA GLU A 125 -45.18 -8.87 -42.23
C GLU A 125 -43.66 -9.09 -42.29
N LEU A 126 -43.03 -9.44 -41.16
CA LEU A 126 -41.60 -9.78 -41.10
C LEU A 126 -41.25 -11.02 -41.95
N LYS A 127 -42.06 -12.09 -41.84
CA LYS A 127 -41.92 -13.32 -42.62
C LYS A 127 -42.06 -13.08 -44.13
N ASN A 128 -43.00 -12.20 -44.52
CA ASN A 128 -43.17 -11.78 -45.92
C ASN A 128 -42.00 -10.89 -46.37
N PHE A 129 -41.53 -9.95 -45.54
CA PHE A 129 -40.34 -9.15 -45.84
C PHE A 129 -39.10 -10.01 -46.08
N VAL A 130 -38.83 -10.99 -45.21
CA VAL A 130 -37.69 -11.92 -45.35
C VAL A 130 -37.85 -12.78 -46.61
N LYS A 131 -39.05 -13.29 -46.92
CA LYS A 131 -39.31 -14.03 -48.16
C LYS A 131 -39.14 -13.17 -49.42
N SER A 132 -39.60 -11.91 -49.40
CA SER A 132 -39.45 -10.97 -50.52
C SER A 132 -38.02 -10.47 -50.72
N ASN A 133 -37.20 -10.45 -49.67
CA ASN A 133 -35.81 -9.99 -49.69
C ASN A 133 -34.82 -11.13 -49.42
N PHE A 134 -35.18 -12.37 -49.76
CA PHE A 134 -34.45 -13.58 -49.31
C PHE A 134 -32.97 -13.57 -49.70
N GLU A 135 -32.63 -13.20 -50.94
CA GLU A 135 -31.23 -13.08 -51.36
C GLU A 135 -30.47 -12.01 -50.56
N MET A 136 -31.09 -10.87 -50.24
CA MET A 136 -30.46 -9.85 -49.39
C MET A 136 -30.20 -10.39 -47.98
N CYS A 137 -31.19 -11.07 -47.37
CA CYS A 137 -31.05 -11.66 -46.03
C CYS A 137 -29.98 -12.76 -46.00
N LYS A 138 -29.91 -13.58 -47.05
CA LYS A 138 -28.90 -14.63 -47.27
C LYS A 138 -27.48 -14.05 -47.40
N TRP A 139 -27.30 -12.97 -48.17
CA TRP A 139 -26.00 -12.29 -48.26
C TRP A 139 -25.59 -11.60 -46.94
N ILE A 140 -26.54 -11.07 -46.17
CA ILE A 140 -26.28 -10.54 -44.83
C ILE A 140 -25.84 -11.65 -43.87
N GLY A 141 -26.54 -12.79 -43.83
CA GLY A 141 -26.18 -13.94 -42.99
C GLY A 141 -24.80 -14.52 -43.33
N LEU A 142 -24.53 -14.74 -44.62
CA LEU A 142 -23.20 -15.15 -45.10
C LEU A 142 -22.11 -14.12 -44.78
N GLY A 143 -22.45 -12.82 -44.79
CA GLY A 143 -21.57 -11.74 -44.36
C GLY A 143 -21.21 -11.80 -42.87
N ILE A 144 -22.19 -12.08 -42.00
CA ILE A 144 -21.96 -12.21 -40.54
C ILE A 144 -21.05 -13.40 -40.23
N VAL A 145 -21.34 -14.58 -40.77
CA VAL A 145 -20.49 -15.77 -40.60
C VAL A 145 -19.10 -15.55 -41.20
N GLY A 146 -19.01 -14.85 -42.34
CA GLY A 146 -17.73 -14.45 -42.94
C GLY A 146 -16.91 -13.51 -42.05
N VAL A 147 -17.55 -12.54 -41.41
CA VAL A 147 -16.92 -11.61 -40.42
C VAL A 147 -16.40 -12.38 -39.21
N GLN A 148 -17.17 -13.32 -38.66
CA GLN A 148 -16.76 -14.18 -37.54
C GLN A 148 -15.59 -15.11 -37.90
N ALA A 149 -15.67 -15.79 -39.05
CA ALA A 149 -14.59 -16.64 -39.53
C ALA A 149 -13.30 -15.85 -39.81
N PHE A 150 -13.42 -14.63 -40.34
CA PHE A 150 -12.28 -13.74 -40.57
C PHE A 150 -11.69 -13.21 -39.26
N SER A 151 -12.50 -12.96 -38.23
CA SER A 151 -12.00 -12.54 -36.91
C SER A 151 -11.19 -13.66 -36.22
N ILE A 152 -11.63 -14.91 -36.33
CA ILE A 152 -10.85 -16.08 -35.89
C ILE A 152 -9.55 -16.19 -36.69
N PHE A 153 -9.58 -16.02 -38.02
CA PHE A 153 -8.37 -16.03 -38.85
C PHE A 153 -7.35 -14.96 -38.42
N LEU A 154 -7.79 -13.72 -38.21
CA LEU A 154 -6.93 -12.64 -37.73
C LEU A 154 -6.34 -12.93 -36.34
N ALA A 155 -7.14 -13.49 -35.43
CA ALA A 155 -6.68 -13.88 -34.09
C ALA A 155 -5.66 -15.05 -34.14
N MET A 156 -5.84 -16.03 -35.05
CA MET A 156 -4.86 -17.08 -35.30
C MET A 156 -3.53 -16.52 -35.84
N VAL A 157 -3.58 -15.59 -36.80
CA VAL A 157 -2.37 -14.96 -37.36
C VAL A 157 -1.65 -14.13 -36.30
N LEU A 158 -2.37 -13.31 -35.52
CA LEU A 158 -1.78 -12.55 -34.40
C LEU A 158 -1.15 -13.47 -33.34
N ARG A 159 -1.77 -14.62 -33.04
CA ARG A 159 -1.20 -15.62 -32.13
C ARG A 159 0.05 -16.28 -32.69
N ALA A 160 0.07 -16.57 -34.00
CA ALA A 160 1.22 -17.18 -34.68
C ALA A 160 2.42 -16.22 -34.83
N LEU A 161 2.20 -14.91 -34.83
CA LEU A 161 3.25 -13.89 -34.82
C LEU A 161 3.92 -13.70 -33.44
N GLY A 162 3.35 -14.25 -32.36
CA GLY A 162 3.92 -14.20 -31.01
C GLY A 162 3.88 -12.82 -30.33
N PRO A 163 4.34 -12.71 -29.07
CA PRO A 163 4.55 -11.41 -28.41
C PRO A 163 5.67 -10.63 -29.13
N ASP A 164 5.60 -9.29 -29.12
CA ASP A 164 6.56 -8.48 -29.86
C ASP A 164 7.88 -8.31 -29.08
N GLN A 165 8.98 -8.85 -29.61
CA GLN A 165 10.32 -8.65 -29.04
C GLN A 165 10.99 -7.34 -29.51
N GLY A 166 10.33 -6.55 -30.37
CA GLY A 166 10.87 -5.32 -30.97
C GLY A 166 10.08 -4.05 -30.66
N SER A 167 9.10 -4.08 -29.73
CA SER A 167 8.25 -2.92 -29.39
C SER A 167 8.68 -2.17 -28.12
N PHE A 168 9.89 -2.43 -27.60
CA PHE A 168 10.44 -1.79 -26.40
C PHE A 168 11.91 -1.34 -26.58
N TYR A 169 12.34 -1.10 -27.83
CA TYR A 169 13.67 -0.60 -28.18
C TYR A 169 13.58 0.44 -29.31
N ASP A 170 13.56 1.72 -28.92
CA ASP A 170 14.36 2.81 -29.54
C ASP A 170 14.04 4.14 -28.82
N SER A 171 14.78 4.43 -27.75
CA SER A 171 15.05 5.77 -27.19
C SER A 171 15.86 5.65 -25.90
N ASP A 172 17.16 5.37 -26.04
CA ASP A 172 18.24 5.73 -25.11
C ASP A 172 17.95 5.81 -23.59
N ASP A 173 18.10 4.68 -22.89
CA ASP A 173 18.88 4.65 -21.64
C ASP A 173 19.37 3.22 -21.31
N GLU A 174 20.53 3.11 -20.66
CA GLU A 174 21.36 1.88 -20.67
C GLU A 174 21.07 0.92 -19.49
N TYR A 175 20.14 -0.03 -19.66
CA TYR A 175 19.93 -1.12 -18.69
C TYR A 175 20.48 -2.47 -19.17
N VAL A 176 21.70 -2.82 -18.74
CA VAL A 176 22.36 -4.10 -19.07
C VAL A 176 21.73 -5.25 -18.26
N PRO A 177 21.21 -6.32 -18.90
CA PRO A 177 20.59 -7.44 -18.19
C PRO A 177 21.65 -8.35 -17.54
N ALA A 178 21.98 -8.07 -16.28
CA ALA A 178 23.00 -8.79 -15.53
C ALA A 178 22.56 -10.21 -15.14
N ARG A 179 22.97 -11.22 -15.93
CA ARG A 179 23.20 -12.57 -15.39
C ARG A 179 24.65 -12.68 -14.89
N LEU A 180 24.78 -13.02 -13.62
CA LEU A 180 26.01 -13.33 -12.87
C LEU A 180 26.87 -14.43 -13.53
N PRO A 181 28.16 -14.62 -13.14
CA PRO A 181 28.98 -13.81 -12.21
C PRO A 181 30.39 -13.43 -12.75
N LEU A 182 30.98 -12.33 -12.25
CA LEU A 182 32.44 -12.17 -12.24
C LEU A 182 32.97 -11.53 -10.95
N LEU A 183 33.93 -12.21 -10.33
CA LEU A 183 34.70 -11.73 -9.20
C LEU A 183 35.76 -10.70 -9.66
N ARG A 184 35.70 -9.47 -9.13
CA ARG A 184 36.92 -8.82 -8.64
C ARG A 184 36.66 -7.71 -7.63
N ASN A 185 37.34 -7.78 -6.49
CA ASN A 185 37.46 -6.68 -5.55
C ASN A 185 38.23 -5.52 -6.20
N GLN A 186 37.71 -4.29 -6.07
CA GLN A 186 38.55 -3.22 -5.56
C GLN A 186 37.72 -2.16 -4.83
N VAL A 187 38.01 -1.98 -3.54
CA VAL A 187 37.50 -0.86 -2.74
C VAL A 187 38.34 0.37 -3.09
N GLN A 188 37.69 1.48 -3.39
CA GLN A 188 38.35 2.79 -3.43
C GLN A 188 37.48 3.86 -2.77
N TYR A 189 37.92 4.32 -1.61
CA TYR A 189 37.42 5.55 -0.98
C TYR A 189 37.90 6.76 -1.79
N THR A 190 37.03 7.74 -2.01
CA THR A 190 37.41 9.08 -2.49
C THR A 190 37.48 10.06 -1.30
N PRO A 191 38.67 10.52 -0.89
CA PRO A 191 38.79 11.59 0.10
C PRO A 191 38.61 12.97 -0.55
N TYR A 192 38.07 13.93 0.22
CA TYR A 192 38.07 15.35 -0.14
C TYR A 192 39.49 15.92 -0.17
N VAL A 193 39.77 16.80 -1.13
CA VAL A 193 40.86 17.80 -1.08
C VAL A 193 40.33 19.12 -1.66
N ILE A 194 40.72 20.23 -1.04
CA ILE A 194 40.41 21.61 -1.45
C ILE A 194 41.73 22.30 -1.84
N ASP A 195 41.78 22.97 -2.99
CA ASP A 195 42.33 24.34 -3.10
C ASP A 195 42.01 25.01 -4.45
N PRO A 196 42.04 26.36 -4.55
CA PRO A 196 41.60 27.10 -5.75
C PRO A 196 42.74 27.67 -6.60
N HIS A 197 42.46 28.03 -7.86
CA HIS A 197 42.66 29.39 -8.41
C HIS A 197 42.09 29.51 -9.86
N PRO A 198 41.85 30.73 -10.40
CA PRO A 198 40.94 30.93 -11.53
C PRO A 198 41.60 31.28 -12.88
N ALA A 199 40.91 30.99 -14.00
CA ALA A 199 41.16 31.65 -15.29
C ALA A 199 39.95 31.67 -16.25
N VAL A 200 39.53 32.90 -16.60
CA VAL A 200 39.19 33.38 -17.96
C VAL A 200 38.05 32.71 -18.78
N ARG A 201 37.07 33.57 -19.13
CA ARG A 201 36.02 33.40 -20.17
C ARG A 201 36.51 32.80 -21.50
N ASN A 202 35.56 32.27 -22.28
CA ASN A 202 35.28 32.92 -23.56
C ASN A 202 33.78 32.91 -23.90
N ASP A 203 33.31 33.97 -24.58
CA ASP A 203 31.90 34.17 -24.93
C ASP A 203 31.58 33.60 -26.33
N SER A 204 30.35 33.16 -26.58
CA SER A 204 29.59 33.58 -27.79
C SER A 204 28.16 33.01 -27.90
N TRP A 205 27.32 33.81 -28.59
CA TRP A 205 26.01 33.50 -29.20
C TRP A 205 24.71 33.87 -28.47
N THR A 206 24.59 35.16 -28.12
CA THR A 206 23.29 35.83 -28.03
C THR A 206 22.84 36.36 -29.41
N THR A 207 21.65 35.96 -29.88
CA THR A 207 20.91 36.70 -30.92
C THR A 207 19.52 37.04 -30.40
N ARG A 208 19.18 38.33 -30.39
CA ARG A 208 17.89 38.86 -29.90
C ARG A 208 16.88 38.99 -31.04
N ILE A 209 15.60 38.80 -30.75
CA ILE A 209 14.51 39.64 -31.30
C ILE A 209 13.67 40.15 -30.12
N LYS A 210 13.05 41.33 -30.28
CA LYS A 210 12.47 42.16 -29.22
C LYS A 210 10.94 42.30 -29.31
N GLU A 211 10.32 42.40 -28.13
CA GLU A 211 9.25 43.32 -27.74
C GLU A 211 8.19 43.76 -28.77
N LYS A 212 6.92 43.63 -28.38
CA LYS A 212 6.05 44.82 -28.28
C LYS A 212 4.95 44.67 -27.23
N ILE A 213 4.61 45.81 -26.61
CA ILE A 213 3.58 45.99 -25.58
C ILE A 213 2.35 46.64 -26.24
N ILE A 214 1.13 46.31 -25.78
CA ILE A 214 0.00 47.25 -25.63
C ILE A 214 -1.07 46.64 -24.71
N SER A 215 -1.86 47.50 -24.06
CA SER A 215 -2.81 47.21 -22.97
C SER A 215 -4.27 47.01 -23.44
N GLY A 216 -5.06 46.30 -22.62
CA GLY A 216 -6.54 46.23 -22.67
C GLY A 216 -7.10 45.73 -21.32
N ALA A 217 -8.35 46.07 -20.98
CA ALA A 217 -8.95 45.81 -19.67
C ALA A 217 -10.45 45.42 -19.75
N GLU A 218 -11.13 45.39 -18.60
CA GLU A 218 -12.57 45.07 -18.34
C GLU A 218 -12.86 43.57 -18.03
N ILE A 219 -13.63 43.15 -17.01
CA ILE A 219 -14.88 43.61 -16.32
C ILE A 219 -16.15 43.09 -17.02
N ALA A 220 -17.19 42.55 -16.35
CA ALA A 220 -17.48 42.48 -14.91
C ALA A 220 -17.21 41.07 -14.30
N THR A 221 -17.93 40.42 -13.37
CA THR A 221 -19.30 40.54 -12.80
C THR A 221 -19.29 40.27 -11.26
N GLN A 222 -20.42 40.29 -10.56
CA GLN A 222 -20.49 40.57 -9.11
C GLN A 222 -21.48 39.74 -8.26
N VAL A 223 -21.08 39.50 -6.99
CA VAL A 223 -21.86 39.66 -5.74
C VAL A 223 -22.88 38.59 -5.27
N MET A 224 -22.98 38.50 -3.93
CA MET A 224 -23.83 37.65 -3.06
C MET A 224 -23.45 36.15 -3.02
N ILE A 225 -23.48 35.47 -1.87
CA ILE A 225 -24.11 35.80 -0.57
C ILE A 225 -23.08 35.91 0.57
N LEU A 226 -23.23 36.93 1.43
CA LEU A 226 -22.49 37.08 2.69
C LEU A 226 -23.49 37.37 3.82
N SER A 227 -24.18 36.34 4.34
CA SER A 227 -25.26 36.53 5.34
C SER A 227 -25.46 35.41 6.36
N ILE A 228 -24.45 34.58 6.64
CA ILE A 228 -24.38 33.81 7.89
C ILE A 228 -23.00 34.01 8.51
N LEU A 229 -22.92 34.98 9.42
CA LEU A 229 -21.83 35.13 10.37
C LEU A 229 -22.31 34.73 11.77
N ASN A 230 -21.34 34.48 12.65
CA ASN A 230 -21.46 34.55 14.11
C ASN A 230 -22.13 33.36 14.84
N GLN A 231 -21.37 32.28 15.01
CA GLN A 231 -21.23 31.70 16.36
C GLN A 231 -19.82 31.13 16.60
N TYR A 232 -19.40 31.14 17.87
CA TYR A 232 -18.15 30.61 18.42
C TYR A 232 -16.83 31.17 17.85
N ASN A 233 -16.42 32.31 18.39
CA ASN A 233 -15.01 32.68 18.53
C ASN A 233 -14.60 32.62 20.02
N ARG A 234 -14.00 31.50 20.44
CA ARG A 234 -13.25 31.37 21.71
C ARG A 234 -12.36 30.12 21.64
N TYR A 235 -11.20 30.17 22.32
CA TYR A 235 -10.09 29.21 22.22
C TYR A 235 -9.34 29.22 20.88
N GLY A 236 -8.32 30.07 20.79
CA GLY A 236 -7.28 29.93 19.76
C GLY A 236 -6.38 28.73 20.09
N ILE A 237 -6.61 27.61 19.42
CA ILE A 237 -5.80 26.39 19.52
C ILE A 237 -5.42 25.97 18.10
N SER A 238 -4.34 26.56 17.58
CA SER A 238 -3.78 26.23 16.27
C SER A 238 -2.97 24.93 16.34
N GLN A 239 -3.67 23.79 16.43
CA GLN A 239 -3.00 22.49 16.25
C GLN A 239 -2.34 22.46 14.87
N VAL A 240 -1.00 22.41 14.85
CA VAL A 240 -0.22 22.24 13.63
C VAL A 240 -0.17 20.76 13.29
N TRP A 241 -0.30 20.49 12.00
CA TRP A 241 -0.49 19.18 11.41
C TRP A 241 0.80 18.37 11.45
N MET A 242 0.68 17.04 11.54
CA MET A 242 1.81 16.19 11.16
C MET A 242 2.00 16.29 9.64
N ILE A 243 3.26 16.39 9.20
CA ILE A 243 3.62 16.84 7.86
C ILE A 243 3.12 18.27 7.64
N SER A 244 3.94 19.22 8.07
CA SER A 244 3.67 20.66 8.00
C SER A 244 3.25 21.10 6.59
N PRO A 245 2.05 21.67 6.41
CA PRO A 245 1.76 22.46 5.24
C PRO A 245 2.41 23.85 5.43
N LEU A 246 3.30 24.22 4.51
CA LEU A 246 3.30 25.61 4.07
C LEU A 246 1.90 25.89 3.52
N CYS A 247 1.07 26.60 4.31
CA CYS A 247 -0.11 27.25 3.76
C CYS A 247 0.34 28.05 2.55
N LYS A 248 -0.28 27.86 1.38
CA LYS A 248 -0.05 28.78 0.27
C LYS A 248 -0.46 30.17 0.76
N GLU A 249 0.28 31.17 0.32
CA GLU A 249 0.03 32.58 0.66
C GLU A 249 -1.38 33.05 0.22
N SER A 250 -2.00 32.32 -0.72
CA SER A 250 -3.39 32.46 -1.16
C SER A 250 -4.47 31.95 -0.20
N ASP A 251 -4.13 31.03 0.70
CA ASP A 251 -5.11 30.22 1.44
C ASP A 251 -5.33 30.74 2.87
N LEU A 252 -4.50 31.69 3.31
CA LEU A 252 -4.64 32.43 4.55
C LEU A 252 -5.44 33.72 4.32
N PRO A 253 -6.38 34.10 5.21
CA PRO A 253 -6.98 35.43 5.14
C PRO A 253 -5.89 36.50 5.34
N PRO A 254 -5.95 37.66 4.67
CA PRO A 254 -4.84 38.63 4.59
C PRO A 254 -4.42 39.28 5.92
N THR A 255 -5.10 38.96 7.03
CA THR A 255 -4.70 39.31 8.40
C THR A 255 -3.62 38.38 8.99
N PHE A 256 -3.40 37.19 8.43
CA PHE A 256 -2.43 36.20 8.94
C PHE A 256 -0.99 36.39 8.45
N LEU A 257 -0.75 37.25 7.44
CA LEU A 257 0.58 37.54 6.86
C LEU A 257 1.42 38.47 7.77
N LYS A 258 1.49 38.15 9.07
CA LYS A 258 2.16 38.95 10.13
C LYS A 258 2.91 38.11 11.17
N GLY A 259 3.28 36.87 10.84
CA GLY A 259 4.18 36.08 11.68
C GLY A 259 5.62 36.60 11.65
N SER A 260 6.41 36.27 12.67
CA SER A 260 7.86 36.49 12.69
C SER A 260 8.62 35.31 12.05
N THR A 261 9.78 35.61 11.47
CA THR A 261 10.75 34.60 11.02
C THR A 261 11.92 34.56 12.00
N HIS A 262 12.32 33.37 12.43
CA HIS A 262 13.44 33.17 13.35
C HIS A 262 14.61 32.52 12.63
N THR A 263 15.72 33.23 12.52
CA THR A 263 17.00 32.63 12.13
C THR A 263 17.54 31.77 13.27
N ILE A 264 18.17 30.65 12.93
CA ILE A 264 18.77 29.71 13.87
C ILE A 264 20.30 29.71 13.68
N LYS A 265 21.06 29.76 14.79
CA LYS A 265 22.51 29.52 14.78
C LYS A 265 22.96 28.81 16.05
N GLY A 266 23.40 27.55 15.90
CA GLY A 266 23.93 26.74 17.00
C GLY A 266 22.91 26.41 18.09
N LEU A 267 21.88 25.62 17.77
CA LEU A 267 20.85 25.22 18.74
C LEU A 267 21.44 24.47 19.93
N GLU A 268 21.27 25.01 21.13
CA GLU A 268 21.49 24.28 22.38
C GLU A 268 20.27 23.41 22.73
N LEU A 269 20.49 22.19 23.20
CA LEU A 269 19.49 21.41 23.94
C LEU A 269 19.56 21.78 25.42
N ARG A 270 18.42 22.11 26.04
CA ARG A 270 18.34 22.39 27.48
C ARG A 270 17.24 21.59 28.16
N SER A 271 17.59 20.74 29.12
CA SER A 271 16.66 19.93 29.92
C SER A 271 16.24 20.61 31.24
N GLU A 272 16.47 21.92 31.40
CA GLU A 272 16.19 22.67 32.63
C GLU A 272 14.73 22.51 33.09
N GLY A 273 14.52 21.88 34.25
CA GLY A 273 13.18 21.63 34.83
C GLY A 273 12.50 20.33 34.37
N SER A 274 13.16 19.53 33.52
CA SER A 274 12.79 18.12 33.26
C SER A 274 12.93 17.28 34.53
N ARG A 275 12.10 16.23 34.66
CA ARG A 275 12.33 15.13 35.63
C ARG A 275 13.12 13.98 35.03
N TYR A 276 13.13 13.86 33.70
CA TYR A 276 13.97 12.93 32.98
C TYR A 276 15.43 13.43 32.95
N ALA A 277 16.36 12.55 33.31
CA ALA A 277 17.79 12.85 33.45
C ALA A 277 18.63 12.51 32.21
N ASP A 278 18.06 11.86 31.19
CA ASP A 278 18.73 11.41 29.96
C ASP A 278 19.99 10.54 30.21
N GLY A 279 19.94 9.67 31.22
CA GLY A 279 21.06 8.78 31.59
C GLY A 279 21.41 7.75 30.51
N SER A 280 20.43 7.34 29.70
CA SER A 280 20.59 6.53 28.49
C SER A 280 21.02 7.36 27.26
N GLY A 281 21.00 8.70 27.36
CA GLY A 281 21.39 9.64 26.30
C GLY A 281 20.47 9.63 25.08
N VAL A 282 19.22 9.15 25.21
CA VAL A 282 18.24 9.03 24.12
C VAL A 282 17.81 10.40 23.60
N LEU A 283 17.55 11.36 24.49
CA LEU A 283 17.10 12.70 24.10
C LEU A 283 18.24 13.49 23.43
N LYS A 284 19.46 13.43 23.98
CA LYS A 284 20.65 14.08 23.40
C LYS A 284 21.01 13.53 22.02
N ASP A 285 20.96 12.21 21.86
CA ASP A 285 21.19 11.50 20.59
C ASP A 285 20.12 11.89 19.54
N ALA A 286 18.83 11.80 19.89
CA ALA A 286 17.74 12.21 19.01
C ALA A 286 17.81 13.70 18.61
N PHE A 287 18.19 14.59 19.54
CA PHE A 287 18.43 15.99 19.23
C PHE A 287 19.58 16.16 18.23
N SER A 288 20.68 15.42 18.38
CA SER A 288 21.79 15.45 17.41
C SER A 288 21.33 15.01 16.02
N ARG A 289 20.61 13.88 15.91
CA ARG A 289 20.06 13.39 14.64
C ARG A 289 19.16 14.43 13.98
N VAL A 290 18.25 15.04 14.74
CA VAL A 290 17.37 16.11 14.25
C VAL A 290 18.15 17.36 13.82
N LEU A 291 19.25 17.73 14.48
CA LEU A 291 20.11 18.82 13.99
C LEU A 291 20.79 18.49 12.67
N ASP A 292 21.13 17.21 12.43
CA ASP A 292 21.79 16.79 11.21
C ASP A 292 20.79 16.59 10.05
N GLU A 293 19.57 16.11 10.35
CA GLU A 293 18.40 16.16 9.45
C GLU A 293 18.11 17.59 8.97
N ILE A 294 18.07 18.57 9.88
CA ILE A 294 17.75 19.97 9.58
C ILE A 294 18.85 20.66 8.75
N LYS A 295 20.10 20.20 8.83
CA LYS A 295 21.20 20.72 7.98
C LYS A 295 21.21 20.09 6.58
N ALA A 296 20.64 18.90 6.40
CA ALA A 296 20.61 18.14 5.15
C ALA A 296 21.97 18.04 4.42
N GLY A 297 23.08 17.96 5.18
CA GLY A 297 24.44 17.91 4.63
C GLY A 297 25.02 19.22 4.09
N HIS A 298 24.31 20.35 4.20
CA HIS A 298 24.79 21.66 3.76
C HIS A 298 25.70 22.35 4.79
N ALA A 299 26.64 23.17 4.31
CA ALA A 299 27.48 24.02 5.15
C ALA A 299 26.72 25.27 5.62
N VAL A 300 26.32 25.30 6.90
CA VAL A 300 25.51 26.37 7.51
C VAL A 300 26.42 27.41 8.18
N ASP A 301 27.27 28.06 7.38
CA ASP A 301 28.26 29.04 7.84
C ASP A 301 27.74 30.49 7.92
N GLY A 302 26.44 30.70 7.67
CA GLY A 302 25.81 32.02 7.57
C GLY A 302 26.05 32.95 8.78
N GLY A 303 26.31 34.23 8.49
CA GLY A 303 26.28 35.30 9.48
C GLY A 303 24.83 35.67 9.85
N PRO A 304 24.50 35.90 11.13
CA PRO A 304 23.13 36.19 11.54
C PRO A 304 22.67 37.57 11.02
N SER A 305 21.80 37.58 10.01
CA SER A 305 21.29 38.78 9.35
C SER A 305 19.84 39.11 9.77
N GLY A 306 19.58 39.24 11.08
CA GLY A 306 18.24 39.58 11.57
C GLY A 306 18.11 39.67 13.10
N SER A 307 17.02 40.29 13.55
CA SER A 307 16.60 40.32 14.96
C SER A 307 15.59 39.20 15.23
N GLY A 308 15.93 38.24 16.09
CA GLY A 308 15.04 37.14 16.46
C GLY A 308 15.69 35.76 16.52
N LEU A 309 16.98 35.69 16.89
CA LEU A 309 17.75 34.44 16.89
C LEU A 309 17.18 33.40 17.88
N LEU A 310 16.89 32.20 17.37
CA LEU A 310 16.55 31.05 18.22
C LEU A 310 17.84 30.41 18.75
N ALA A 311 18.05 30.47 20.06
CA ALA A 311 19.25 29.99 20.73
C ALA A 311 19.23 28.48 21.04
N GLY A 312 18.06 27.84 21.02
CA GLY A 312 17.97 26.41 21.33
C GLY A 312 16.54 25.88 21.49
N VAL A 313 16.48 24.62 21.90
CA VAL A 313 15.26 23.91 22.26
C VAL A 313 15.34 23.52 23.74
N ARG A 314 14.42 24.05 24.55
CA ARG A 314 14.22 23.62 25.93
C ARG A 314 13.21 22.48 25.96
N VAL A 315 13.59 21.36 26.57
CA VAL A 315 12.76 20.15 26.70
C VAL A 315 12.43 19.91 28.16
N VAL A 316 11.16 19.76 28.48
CA VAL A 316 10.66 19.45 29.83
C VAL A 316 9.84 18.17 29.77
N ILE A 317 10.42 17.06 30.23
CA ILE A 317 9.73 15.77 30.35
C ILE A 317 9.26 15.59 31.80
N LEU A 318 8.00 15.17 31.97
CA LEU A 318 7.32 15.15 33.28
C LEU A 318 7.51 13.84 34.05
N SER A 319 7.74 12.73 33.36
CA SER A 319 8.15 11.45 33.93
C SER A 319 9.68 11.32 34.02
N PRO A 320 10.24 10.64 35.03
CA PRO A 320 11.63 10.17 34.99
C PRO A 320 11.81 8.88 34.18
N ASP A 321 10.70 8.23 33.79
CA ASP A 321 10.64 6.91 33.14
C ASP A 321 10.95 6.96 31.63
N ASP A 322 11.83 6.05 31.18
CA ASP A 322 12.19 5.77 29.79
C ASP A 322 12.15 4.27 29.43
N GLU A 323 11.25 3.48 30.05
CA GLU A 323 10.94 2.14 29.58
C GLU A 323 9.99 2.19 28.35
N LEU A 324 10.46 1.74 27.18
CA LEU A 324 9.64 1.69 25.97
C LEU A 324 8.64 0.53 26.05
N ASN A 325 7.34 0.85 26.04
CA ASN A 325 6.27 -0.14 26.18
C ASN A 325 5.02 0.23 25.37
N TYR A 326 4.15 -0.77 25.17
CA TYR A 326 2.80 -0.57 24.66
C TYR A 326 2.00 0.39 25.57
N ASN A 327 1.28 1.34 24.96
CA ASN A 327 0.57 2.45 25.62
C ASN A 327 1.45 3.44 26.41
N VAL A 328 2.74 3.60 26.06
CA VAL A 328 3.55 4.73 26.55
C VAL A 328 2.97 6.08 26.08
N ASP A 329 3.09 7.13 26.89
CA ASP A 329 2.51 8.45 26.56
C ASP A 329 3.40 9.21 25.55
N GLU A 330 2.98 9.14 24.29
CA GLU A 330 3.58 9.80 23.13
C GLU A 330 3.11 11.26 22.91
N SER A 331 2.34 11.85 23.85
CA SER A 331 1.79 13.20 23.69
C SER A 331 2.80 14.31 24.00
N TYR A 332 2.65 15.44 23.31
CA TYR A 332 3.52 16.59 23.50
C TYR A 332 2.83 17.93 23.21
N LYS A 333 3.50 18.98 23.68
CA LYS A 333 3.27 20.37 23.31
C LYS A 333 4.58 21.00 22.87
N LEU A 334 4.58 21.65 21.71
CA LEU A 334 5.72 22.42 21.17
C LEU A 334 5.29 23.87 20.97
N SER A 335 5.99 24.81 21.59
CA SER A 335 5.77 26.26 21.41
C SER A 335 7.03 26.95 20.91
N VAL A 336 6.91 27.71 19.81
CA VAL A 336 7.96 28.60 19.28
C VAL A 336 7.48 30.05 19.48
N PRO A 337 8.10 30.84 20.39
CA PRO A 337 7.63 32.18 20.70
C PRO A 337 8.11 33.23 19.70
N ALA A 338 7.30 34.27 19.46
CA ALA A 338 7.57 35.31 18.45
C ALA A 338 8.67 36.32 18.85
N THR A 339 8.84 36.57 20.14
CA THR A 339 9.82 37.53 20.68
C THR A 339 10.36 37.08 22.03
N GLY A 340 11.58 37.52 22.34
CA GLY A 340 12.33 37.21 23.56
C GLY A 340 13.82 37.51 23.35
N ASN A 341 14.63 37.42 24.39
CA ASN A 341 16.09 37.41 24.24
C ASN A 341 16.78 36.84 25.51
N PRO A 342 17.49 35.71 25.45
CA PRO A 342 17.52 34.74 24.34
C PRO A 342 16.16 34.09 24.07
N ILE A 343 15.97 33.55 22.87
CA ILE A 343 14.73 32.86 22.46
C ILE A 343 14.97 31.34 22.49
N TYR A 344 14.07 30.58 23.11
CA TYR A 344 14.06 29.11 23.08
C TYR A 344 12.71 28.60 22.61
N ALA A 345 12.71 27.56 21.79
CA ALA A 345 11.52 26.73 21.56
C ALA A 345 11.30 25.87 22.80
N LEU A 346 10.05 25.70 23.24
CA LEU A 346 9.69 24.90 24.42
C LEU A 346 8.94 23.63 23.99
N ILE A 347 9.54 22.47 24.28
CA ILE A 347 8.89 21.17 24.24
C ILE A 347 8.49 20.78 25.66
N GLN A 348 7.24 20.36 25.83
CA GLN A 348 6.72 19.74 27.06
C GLN A 348 6.10 18.38 26.68
N ALA A 349 6.50 17.30 27.34
CA ALA A 349 6.01 15.95 27.06
C ALA A 349 5.86 15.14 28.35
N GLN A 350 4.99 14.12 28.35
CA GLN A 350 4.82 13.25 29.51
C GLN A 350 6.01 12.29 29.66
N THR A 351 6.45 11.66 28.57
CA THR A 351 7.65 10.79 28.50
C THR A 351 8.69 11.32 27.52
N VAL A 352 9.86 10.67 27.45
CA VAL A 352 10.87 10.97 26.42
C VAL A 352 10.33 10.79 24.99
N TYR A 353 9.44 9.82 24.75
CA TYR A 353 8.93 9.51 23.40
C TYR A 353 8.04 10.62 22.84
N GLY A 354 7.21 11.25 23.67
CA GLY A 354 6.52 12.49 23.29
C GLY A 354 7.50 13.61 22.91
N ALA A 355 8.65 13.71 23.59
CA ALA A 355 9.69 14.67 23.22
C ALA A 355 10.42 14.29 21.91
N LEU A 356 10.59 13.00 21.59
CA LEU A 356 11.10 12.56 20.28
C LEU A 356 10.15 12.99 19.15
N HIS A 357 8.84 12.74 19.32
CA HIS A 357 7.81 13.16 18.37
C HIS A 357 7.75 14.69 18.21
N ALA A 358 7.95 15.43 19.30
CA ALA A 358 8.03 16.88 19.30
C ALA A 358 9.27 17.41 18.56
N LEU A 359 10.44 16.78 18.73
CA LEU A 359 11.65 17.10 17.97
C LEU A 359 11.46 16.82 16.47
N GLN A 360 10.77 15.72 16.13
CA GLN A 360 10.44 15.44 14.73
C GLN A 360 9.53 16.52 14.13
N THR A 361 8.50 16.96 14.85
CA THR A 361 7.64 18.05 14.39
C THR A 361 8.38 19.39 14.33
N PHE A 362 9.30 19.67 15.27
CA PHE A 362 10.18 20.84 15.20
C PHE A 362 11.05 20.85 13.93
N SER A 363 11.57 19.68 13.51
CA SER A 363 12.32 19.57 12.25
C SER A 363 11.49 19.94 11.01
N GLN A 364 10.16 19.73 11.05
CA GLN A 364 9.23 20.07 9.96
C GLN A 364 8.77 21.54 9.99
N LEU A 365 9.27 22.35 10.94
CA LEU A 365 9.11 23.80 10.97
C LEU A 365 10.35 24.56 10.49
N CYS A 366 11.46 23.85 10.24
CA CYS A 366 12.77 24.43 9.92
C CYS A 366 13.07 24.30 8.43
N ASP A 367 13.16 25.43 7.73
CA ASP A 367 13.61 25.51 6.33
C ASP A 367 15.08 25.96 6.25
N ILE A 368 15.82 25.54 5.22
CA ILE A 368 17.17 26.06 4.94
C ILE A 368 17.08 27.20 3.92
N ASN A 369 17.48 28.40 4.32
CA ASN A 369 17.71 29.51 3.40
C ASN A 369 19.11 29.39 2.79
N LEU A 370 19.18 28.76 1.61
CA LEU A 370 20.42 28.54 0.86
C LEU A 370 21.12 29.84 0.40
N ALA A 371 20.42 30.98 0.36
CA ALA A 371 21.01 32.26 -0.04
C ALA A 371 21.71 32.99 1.12
N SER A 372 21.28 32.78 2.36
CA SER A 372 21.93 33.31 3.58
C SER A 372 22.86 32.28 4.25
N GLY A 373 22.72 30.99 3.92
CA GLY A 373 23.43 29.90 4.60
C GLY A 373 22.95 29.71 6.04
N THR A 374 21.65 29.92 6.30
CA THR A 374 21.05 29.81 7.64
C THR A 374 19.77 28.97 7.63
N ILE A 375 19.41 28.43 8.79
CA ILE A 375 18.13 27.74 9.01
C ILE A 375 17.13 28.77 9.54
N GLU A 376 15.89 28.72 9.07
CA GLU A 376 14.83 29.67 9.41
C GLU A 376 13.53 28.93 9.82
N ILE A 377 12.81 29.47 10.81
CA ILE A 377 11.41 29.08 11.11
C ILE A 377 10.52 30.26 10.75
N SER A 378 9.66 30.08 9.75
CA SER A 378 8.66 31.07 9.32
C SER A 378 7.37 31.01 10.15
N LEU A 379 6.55 32.06 10.05
CA LEU A 379 5.18 32.14 10.60
C LEU A 379 5.04 31.94 12.12
N ALA A 380 6.08 32.22 12.91
CA ALA A 380 5.98 32.22 14.36
C ALA A 380 5.04 33.35 14.87
N PRO A 381 4.36 33.20 16.03
CA PRO A 381 4.54 32.14 17.02
C PRO A 381 3.75 30.86 16.71
N TRP A 382 4.39 29.71 16.93
CA TRP A 382 3.75 28.41 16.85
C TRP A 382 3.36 27.90 18.25
N THR A 383 2.24 27.17 18.36
CA THR A 383 1.93 26.36 19.56
C THR A 383 1.10 25.14 19.15
N ILE A 384 1.77 24.00 19.17
CA ILE A 384 1.29 22.68 18.77
C ILE A 384 0.93 21.90 20.03
N ILE A 385 -0.21 21.20 20.02
CA ILE A 385 -0.60 20.22 21.03
C ILE A 385 -1.09 18.99 20.28
N ASP A 386 -0.38 17.88 20.45
CA ASP A 386 -0.45 16.74 19.54
C ASP A 386 -0.22 15.41 20.27
N ARG A 387 -0.82 14.33 19.74
CA ARG A 387 -0.81 12.96 20.28
C ARG A 387 -1.38 11.99 19.24
N PRO A 388 -0.98 10.72 19.24
CA PRO A 388 -1.57 9.73 18.34
C PRO A 388 -3.04 9.42 18.66
N ARG A 389 -3.76 8.99 17.62
CA ARG A 389 -5.10 8.42 17.67
C ARG A 389 -5.06 6.95 18.09
N PHE A 390 -4.08 6.19 17.62
CA PHE A 390 -3.88 4.78 17.98
C PHE A 390 -2.47 4.51 18.57
N PRO A 391 -2.36 3.70 19.63
CA PRO A 391 -1.07 3.36 20.25
C PRO A 391 -0.22 2.37 19.43
N TYR A 392 -0.82 1.54 18.57
CA TYR A 392 -0.10 0.64 17.67
C TYR A 392 -0.04 1.23 16.25
N ARG A 393 1.15 1.53 15.74
CA ARG A 393 1.36 2.09 14.40
C ARG A 393 2.54 1.38 13.73
N GLY A 394 2.21 0.27 13.08
CA GLY A 394 3.18 -0.72 12.62
C GLY A 394 3.68 -0.52 11.19
N LEU A 395 4.87 -1.07 10.95
CA LEU A 395 5.37 -1.46 9.63
C LEU A 395 5.94 -2.88 9.76
N LEU A 396 5.39 -3.83 9.00
CA LEU A 396 6.02 -5.15 8.85
C LEU A 396 7.16 -5.08 7.83
N ILE A 397 8.27 -5.73 8.13
CA ILE A 397 9.30 -6.10 7.14
C ILE A 397 9.52 -7.61 7.17
N ASP A 398 9.57 -8.21 5.98
CA ASP A 398 9.94 -9.61 5.76
C ASP A 398 11.45 -9.70 5.50
N THR A 399 12.14 -10.53 6.28
CA THR A 399 13.58 -10.83 6.10
C THR A 399 13.86 -12.29 5.72
N SER A 400 12.80 -13.07 5.50
CA SER A 400 12.89 -14.49 5.19
C SER A 400 12.83 -14.76 3.69
N ARG A 401 11.90 -14.10 2.97
CA ARG A 401 11.75 -14.26 1.52
C ARG A 401 12.97 -13.68 0.81
N HIS A 402 13.45 -12.50 1.21
CA HIS A 402 14.79 -12.00 0.89
C HIS A 402 15.48 -11.46 2.16
N TYR A 403 16.81 -11.60 2.23
CA TYR A 403 17.60 -11.13 3.36
C TYR A 403 17.85 -9.61 3.28
N LEU A 404 17.51 -8.88 4.34
CA LEU A 404 17.79 -7.45 4.46
C LEU A 404 19.04 -7.21 5.33
N PRO A 405 20.13 -6.60 4.83
CA PRO A 405 21.29 -6.28 5.65
C PRO A 405 20.93 -5.38 6.84
N VAL A 406 21.59 -5.59 8.00
CA VAL A 406 21.35 -4.80 9.24
C VAL A 406 21.33 -3.27 9.01
N PRO A 407 22.20 -2.66 8.17
CA PRO A 407 22.11 -1.22 7.86
C PRO A 407 20.82 -0.81 7.14
N VAL A 408 20.21 -1.69 6.33
CA VAL A 408 18.93 -1.44 5.64
C VAL A 408 17.78 -1.48 6.64
N ILE A 409 17.75 -2.48 7.53
CA ILE A 409 16.77 -2.54 8.63
C ILE A 409 16.85 -1.27 9.49
N LYS A 410 18.07 -0.82 9.83
CA LYS A 410 18.30 0.44 10.55
C LYS A 410 17.83 1.68 9.78
N SER A 411 18.06 1.74 8.47
CA SER A 411 17.54 2.81 7.59
C SER A 411 16.01 2.83 7.53
N VAL A 412 15.35 1.67 7.55
CA VAL A 412 13.88 1.58 7.66
C VAL A 412 13.43 2.13 9.01
N ILE A 413 14.05 1.71 10.12
CA ILE A 413 13.79 2.23 11.48
C ILE A 413 13.97 3.76 11.55
N ASP A 414 15.00 4.34 10.93
CA ASP A 414 15.14 5.80 10.82
C ASP A 414 13.95 6.42 10.08
N SER A 415 13.60 5.91 8.90
CA SER A 415 12.53 6.45 8.08
C SER A 415 11.14 6.38 8.73
N MET A 416 10.88 5.36 9.56
CA MET A 416 9.66 5.24 10.37
C MET A 416 9.48 6.40 11.36
N THR A 417 10.56 6.92 11.94
CA THR A 417 10.47 8.04 12.89
C THR A 417 9.94 9.31 12.23
N TYR A 418 10.31 9.54 10.97
CA TYR A 418 9.94 10.74 10.21
C TYR A 418 8.41 10.88 10.06
N SER A 419 7.67 9.76 10.04
CA SER A 419 6.20 9.70 10.00
C SER A 419 5.54 9.25 11.32
N LYS A 420 6.32 9.09 12.40
CA LYS A 420 5.88 8.68 13.73
C LYS A 420 5.22 7.29 13.82
N LEU A 421 5.62 6.34 12.98
CA LEU A 421 5.39 4.91 13.23
C LEU A 421 6.18 4.46 14.47
N ASN A 422 5.67 3.50 15.23
CA ASN A 422 6.22 3.13 16.55
C ASN A 422 6.33 1.62 16.83
N VAL A 423 5.99 0.76 15.87
CA VAL A 423 6.28 -0.68 15.93
C VAL A 423 6.93 -1.11 14.61
N LEU A 424 8.12 -1.71 14.70
CA LEU A 424 8.67 -2.52 13.62
C LEU A 424 8.21 -3.96 13.87
N HIS A 425 7.35 -4.48 12.99
CA HIS A 425 7.02 -5.88 12.98
C HIS A 425 8.05 -6.61 12.11
N TRP A 426 8.90 -7.40 12.74
CA TRP A 426 9.96 -8.11 12.05
C TRP A 426 9.49 -9.53 11.78
N HIS A 427 9.10 -9.80 10.53
CA HIS A 427 8.80 -11.14 10.03
C HIS A 427 10.14 -11.84 9.70
N ILE A 428 10.64 -12.60 10.69
CA ILE A 428 12.05 -13.02 10.70
C ILE A 428 12.29 -14.32 9.92
N VAL A 429 11.32 -15.25 9.91
CA VAL A 429 11.49 -16.62 9.38
C VAL A 429 10.22 -17.09 8.66
N ASP A 430 10.39 -17.86 7.58
CA ASP A 430 9.30 -18.44 6.76
C ASP A 430 9.79 -19.77 6.12
N THR A 431 8.97 -20.39 5.30
CA THR A 431 9.24 -21.45 4.30
C THR A 431 10.62 -21.32 3.64
N GLN A 432 10.95 -20.12 3.15
CA GLN A 432 12.12 -19.88 2.29
C GLN A 432 13.42 -19.89 3.09
N SER A 433 13.51 -19.14 4.20
CA SER A 433 14.73 -19.13 5.01
C SER A 433 14.52 -18.98 6.53
N PHE A 434 15.57 -19.34 7.27
CA PHE A 434 15.68 -19.13 8.73
C PHE A 434 16.96 -18.33 9.02
N PRO A 435 16.96 -16.99 8.87
CA PRO A 435 18.16 -16.15 8.95
C PRO A 435 18.60 -15.76 10.38
N LEU A 436 17.83 -16.07 11.42
CA LEU A 436 18.13 -15.68 12.81
C LEU A 436 18.87 -16.76 13.63
N GLN A 437 19.78 -16.33 14.50
CA GLN A 437 20.41 -17.18 15.50
C GLN A 437 19.47 -17.52 16.68
N ILE A 438 19.26 -18.81 16.96
CA ILE A 438 18.62 -19.28 18.20
C ILE A 438 19.65 -20.09 19.01
N PRO A 439 20.24 -19.54 20.10
CA PRO A 439 21.24 -20.23 20.92
C PRO A 439 20.80 -21.60 21.47
N SER A 440 19.52 -21.76 21.83
CA SER A 440 18.95 -23.02 22.31
C SER A 440 18.80 -24.08 21.21
N TYR A 441 18.68 -23.65 19.94
CA TYR A 441 18.45 -24.49 18.77
C TYR A 441 19.33 -24.08 17.59
N PRO A 442 20.67 -24.15 17.73
CA PRO A 442 21.62 -23.49 16.83
C PRO A 442 21.65 -24.08 15.41
N LYS A 443 21.04 -25.26 15.18
CA LYS A 443 20.92 -25.82 13.82
C LYS A 443 19.79 -25.23 13.00
N LEU A 444 18.79 -24.54 13.58
CA LEU A 444 17.70 -23.90 12.82
C LEU A 444 18.27 -23.04 11.69
N TRP A 445 19.40 -22.38 11.98
CA TRP A 445 20.16 -21.55 11.06
C TRP A 445 20.78 -22.26 9.85
N ASN A 446 20.66 -23.59 9.75
CA ASN A 446 20.93 -24.31 8.50
C ASN A 446 19.84 -24.05 7.44
N GLY A 447 18.75 -23.37 7.82
CA GLY A 447 17.72 -22.85 6.91
C GLY A 447 18.03 -21.47 6.31
N ALA A 448 19.13 -20.79 6.66
CA ALA A 448 19.50 -19.54 5.99
C ALA A 448 20.06 -19.79 4.58
N TYR A 449 19.89 -18.81 3.68
CA TYR A 449 20.37 -18.87 2.29
C TYR A 449 21.89 -19.13 2.16
N SER A 450 22.70 -18.50 3.01
CA SER A 450 24.15 -18.71 3.04
C SER A 450 24.73 -18.62 4.45
N SER A 451 26.05 -18.48 4.57
CA SER A 451 26.76 -18.17 5.81
C SER A 451 26.82 -16.67 6.15
N VAL A 452 26.38 -15.77 5.25
CA VAL A 452 26.47 -14.31 5.43
C VAL A 452 25.11 -13.60 5.45
N GLU A 453 24.06 -14.23 4.91
CA GLU A 453 22.66 -13.76 5.01
C GLU A 453 22.08 -14.20 6.37
N ARG A 454 22.57 -13.55 7.43
CA ARG A 454 22.53 -14.06 8.81
C ARG A 454 22.49 -12.97 9.88
N TYR A 455 21.46 -12.96 10.72
CA TYR A 455 21.37 -12.15 11.95
C TYR A 455 21.83 -12.94 13.19
N THR A 456 22.95 -12.55 13.79
CA THR A 456 23.35 -13.08 15.11
C THR A 456 22.46 -12.51 16.22
N ILE A 457 22.55 -13.08 17.44
CA ILE A 457 21.96 -12.46 18.63
C ILE A 457 22.53 -11.06 18.88
N ALA A 458 23.78 -10.78 18.51
CA ALA A 458 24.35 -9.44 18.62
C ALA A 458 23.68 -8.46 17.64
N ASP A 459 23.41 -8.89 16.40
CA ASP A 459 22.69 -8.08 15.41
C ASP A 459 21.24 -7.83 15.84
N ALA A 460 20.56 -8.85 16.39
CA ALA A 460 19.19 -8.69 16.90
C ALA A 460 19.12 -7.74 18.10
N VAL A 461 20.05 -7.84 19.05
CA VAL A 461 20.15 -6.89 20.19
C VAL A 461 20.48 -5.47 19.71
N ASP A 462 21.38 -5.33 18.73
CA ASP A 462 21.74 -4.04 18.13
C ASP A 462 20.55 -3.40 17.37
N ILE A 463 19.76 -4.19 16.64
CA ILE A 463 18.52 -3.73 15.98
C ILE A 463 17.49 -3.27 17.02
N VAL A 464 17.21 -4.07 18.06
CA VAL A 464 16.25 -3.74 19.12
C VAL A 464 16.66 -2.44 19.83
N HIS A 465 17.89 -2.35 20.32
CA HIS A 465 18.39 -1.16 21.01
C HIS A 465 18.41 0.09 20.09
N TYR A 466 18.68 -0.08 18.79
CA TYR A 466 18.64 1.03 17.82
C TYR A 466 17.23 1.58 17.59
N ALA A 467 16.21 0.72 17.65
CA ALA A 467 14.79 1.07 17.58
C ALA A 467 14.28 1.69 18.90
N GLU A 468 14.67 1.13 20.06
CA GLU A 468 14.33 1.67 21.38
C GLU A 468 14.78 3.13 21.55
N ARG A 469 16.00 3.46 21.10
CA ARG A 469 16.56 4.83 21.05
C ARG A 469 15.84 5.79 20.07
N ARG A 470 14.78 5.33 19.43
CA ARG A 470 13.90 6.06 18.50
C ARG A 470 12.43 6.02 18.90
N GLY A 471 12.07 5.31 19.97
CA GLY A 471 10.67 5.07 20.36
C GLY A 471 9.94 4.05 19.49
N ILE A 472 10.69 3.21 18.77
CA ILE A 472 10.14 2.13 17.94
C ILE A 472 10.32 0.80 18.69
N ASN A 473 9.20 0.14 18.97
CA ASN A 473 9.17 -1.21 19.54
C ASN A 473 9.54 -2.21 18.44
N VAL A 474 10.23 -3.30 18.77
CA VAL A 474 10.41 -4.43 17.84
C VAL A 474 9.50 -5.57 18.26
N LEU A 475 8.48 -5.82 17.44
CA LEU A 475 7.63 -7.01 17.49
C LEU A 475 8.31 -8.10 16.66
N ALA A 476 8.77 -9.17 17.30
CA ALA A 476 9.31 -10.32 16.60
C ALA A 476 8.20 -11.30 16.20
N GLU A 477 8.26 -11.82 14.98
CA GLU A 477 7.42 -12.93 14.53
C GLU A 477 8.21 -14.23 14.35
N ILE A 478 7.55 -15.32 14.72
CA ILE A 478 7.82 -16.68 14.24
C ILE A 478 6.49 -17.32 13.86
N ASP A 479 6.12 -17.33 12.57
CA ASP A 479 4.89 -18.03 12.16
C ASP A 479 4.99 -19.52 12.50
N VAL A 480 3.95 -20.02 13.15
CA VAL A 480 3.72 -21.43 13.44
C VAL A 480 2.20 -21.73 13.49
N PRO A 481 1.73 -22.87 12.94
CA PRO A 481 2.50 -23.97 12.37
C PRO A 481 2.73 -23.86 10.86
N GLY A 482 2.29 -22.77 10.21
CA GLY A 482 2.54 -22.49 8.80
C GLY A 482 4.02 -22.24 8.51
N HIS A 483 4.33 -21.80 7.29
CA HIS A 483 5.57 -21.11 6.90
C HIS A 483 6.89 -21.61 7.56
N ALA A 484 7.09 -22.92 7.63
CA ALA A 484 8.11 -23.53 8.49
C ALA A 484 9.07 -24.51 7.80
N LEU A 485 9.02 -24.63 6.46
CA LEU A 485 9.87 -25.53 5.70
C LEU A 485 11.38 -25.31 5.96
N SER A 486 11.83 -24.07 6.18
CA SER A 486 13.23 -23.74 6.49
C SER A 486 13.72 -24.32 7.84
N TRP A 487 12.85 -24.41 8.84
CA TRP A 487 13.18 -24.84 10.21
C TRP A 487 13.71 -26.29 10.22
N GLY A 488 13.10 -27.16 9.42
CA GLY A 488 13.48 -28.56 9.31
C GLY A 488 14.78 -28.80 8.53
N LYS A 489 15.36 -27.81 7.84
CA LYS A 489 16.74 -27.92 7.31
C LYS A 489 17.75 -28.08 8.46
N GLY A 490 17.45 -27.48 9.61
CA GLY A 490 18.20 -27.64 10.86
C GLY A 490 17.83 -28.86 11.67
N TYR A 491 16.53 -29.12 11.79
CA TYR A 491 15.96 -30.18 12.62
C TYR A 491 14.88 -30.96 11.86
N PRO A 492 15.23 -31.92 10.99
CA PRO A 492 14.27 -32.59 10.09
C PRO A 492 13.13 -33.34 10.78
N TYR A 493 13.20 -33.56 12.10
CA TYR A 493 12.07 -34.11 12.86
C TYR A 493 10.90 -33.14 13.00
N LEU A 494 11.09 -31.83 12.76
CA LEU A 494 10.03 -30.81 12.83
C LEU A 494 9.03 -30.94 11.67
N TRP A 495 9.49 -31.44 10.53
CA TRP A 495 8.62 -31.80 9.42
C TRP A 495 7.78 -33.04 9.77
N PRO A 496 6.51 -33.12 9.33
CA PRO A 496 5.74 -34.36 9.33
C PRO A 496 6.47 -35.48 8.57
N SER A 497 6.94 -35.25 7.34
CA SER A 497 7.79 -36.20 6.61
C SER A 497 8.79 -35.51 5.67
N THR A 498 9.64 -36.29 5.01
CA THR A 498 10.50 -35.79 3.92
C THR A 498 9.71 -35.24 2.75
N ASP A 499 8.53 -35.81 2.51
CA ASP A 499 7.69 -35.55 1.34
C ASP A 499 6.61 -34.52 1.67
N CYS A 500 6.47 -34.16 2.95
CA CYS A 500 5.52 -33.19 3.45
C CYS A 500 6.15 -32.37 4.59
N GLN A 501 6.70 -31.22 4.23
CA GLN A 501 7.64 -30.43 5.06
C GLN A 501 6.97 -29.28 5.83
N GLN A 502 5.70 -28.98 5.58
CA GLN A 502 4.91 -28.04 6.38
C GLN A 502 3.39 -28.33 6.26
N PRO A 503 2.55 -27.95 7.22
CA PRO A 503 2.86 -27.31 8.51
C PRO A 503 3.68 -28.17 9.49
N LEU A 504 4.24 -27.54 10.53
CA LEU A 504 5.02 -28.19 11.59
C LEU A 504 4.30 -29.42 12.20
N ASP A 505 5.05 -30.44 12.61
CA ASP A 505 4.47 -31.67 13.14
C ASP A 505 3.85 -31.49 14.53
N VAL A 506 2.51 -31.36 14.54
CA VAL A 506 1.64 -31.26 15.72
C VAL A 506 1.69 -32.46 16.66
N SER A 507 2.05 -33.65 16.16
CA SER A 507 2.09 -34.88 16.98
C SER A 507 3.32 -34.98 17.87
N LYS A 508 4.38 -34.20 17.59
CA LYS A 508 5.68 -34.33 18.23
C LYS A 508 5.88 -33.30 19.34
N GLU A 509 6.11 -33.79 20.55
CA GLU A 509 6.49 -32.99 21.72
C GLU A 509 7.78 -32.16 21.50
N SER A 510 8.67 -32.61 20.62
CA SER A 510 9.88 -31.87 20.24
C SER A 510 9.58 -30.57 19.46
N THR A 511 8.46 -30.50 18.74
CA THR A 511 8.03 -29.30 18.01
C THR A 511 7.74 -28.15 18.98
N PHE A 512 6.94 -28.43 20.01
CA PHE A 512 6.61 -27.46 21.05
C PHE A 512 7.82 -27.08 21.91
N LYS A 513 8.79 -27.99 22.10
CA LYS A 513 10.07 -27.67 22.77
C LYS A 513 10.97 -26.74 21.94
N VAL A 514 10.94 -26.83 20.61
CA VAL A 514 11.64 -25.88 19.74
C VAL A 514 11.03 -24.48 19.89
N ILE A 515 9.70 -24.37 19.82
CA ILE A 515 8.97 -23.11 20.05
C ILE A 515 9.26 -22.54 21.45
N ASP A 516 9.27 -23.37 22.49
CA ASP A 516 9.61 -22.98 23.87
C ASP A 516 11.04 -22.43 24.02
N GLY A 517 12.03 -23.07 23.40
CA GLY A 517 13.42 -22.55 23.42
C GLY A 517 13.62 -21.30 22.57
N ILE A 518 12.90 -21.14 21.45
CA ILE A 518 12.90 -19.91 20.67
C ILE A 518 12.32 -18.76 21.52
N LEU A 519 11.15 -18.95 22.13
CA LEU A 519 10.50 -17.93 22.95
C LEU A 519 11.27 -17.62 24.24
N SER A 520 11.95 -18.61 24.80
CA SER A 520 12.96 -18.44 25.87
C SER A 520 14.11 -17.54 25.42
N ASP A 521 14.65 -17.71 24.21
CA ASP A 521 15.72 -16.84 23.70
C ASP A 521 15.20 -15.46 23.26
N PHE A 522 13.98 -15.37 22.74
CA PHE A 522 13.32 -14.11 22.41
C PHE A 522 13.12 -13.25 23.66
N SER A 523 12.67 -13.81 24.79
CA SER A 523 12.45 -13.05 26.05
C SER A 523 13.72 -12.39 26.59
N LYS A 524 14.91 -12.85 26.15
CA LYS A 524 16.21 -12.24 26.48
C LYS A 524 16.48 -10.99 25.64
N VAL A 525 15.98 -10.92 24.40
CA VAL A 525 16.28 -9.90 23.39
C VAL A 525 15.08 -8.97 23.12
N PHE A 526 13.96 -9.50 22.67
CA PHE A 526 12.77 -8.72 22.27
C PHE A 526 11.92 -8.40 23.50
N LYS A 527 12.06 -7.17 24.03
CA LYS A 527 11.41 -6.72 25.28
C LYS A 527 9.98 -6.21 25.11
N PHE A 528 9.51 -6.04 23.87
CA PHE A 528 8.14 -5.62 23.62
C PHE A 528 7.15 -6.61 24.23
N ARG A 529 6.04 -6.10 24.78
CA ARG A 529 4.98 -6.88 25.43
C ARG A 529 4.40 -8.01 24.56
N PHE A 530 4.52 -7.89 23.24
CA PHE A 530 3.90 -8.78 22.27
C PHE A 530 4.92 -9.61 21.50
N VAL A 531 4.52 -10.83 21.13
CA VAL A 531 5.16 -11.66 20.10
C VAL A 531 4.10 -12.08 19.07
N HIS A 532 4.45 -12.07 17.79
CA HIS A 532 3.59 -12.58 16.73
C HIS A 532 3.91 -14.07 16.52
N LEU A 533 2.88 -14.92 16.48
CA LEU A 533 3.01 -16.37 16.25
C LEU A 533 2.33 -16.79 14.94
N GLY A 534 2.21 -15.85 13.98
CA GLY A 534 1.49 -16.00 12.72
C GLY A 534 0.15 -16.72 12.84
N GLY A 535 0.04 -17.87 12.19
CA GLY A 535 -1.09 -18.78 12.17
C GLY A 535 -1.87 -18.75 10.85
N ASP A 536 -1.32 -18.13 9.82
CA ASP A 536 -1.86 -17.91 8.48
C ASP A 536 -1.65 -19.08 7.51
N GLU A 537 -2.45 -19.10 6.43
CA GLU A 537 -2.40 -20.02 5.28
C GLU A 537 -2.20 -21.54 5.55
N VAL A 538 -2.51 -22.01 6.76
CA VAL A 538 -2.14 -23.36 7.24
C VAL A 538 -2.82 -24.49 6.45
N ASN A 539 -2.10 -25.05 5.46
CA ASN A 539 -2.52 -26.24 4.72
C ASN A 539 -2.37 -27.53 5.55
N THR A 540 -3.34 -27.80 6.41
CA THR A 540 -3.35 -28.93 7.36
C THR A 540 -3.39 -30.32 6.71
N SER A 541 -3.61 -30.43 5.39
CA SER A 541 -3.67 -31.73 4.67
C SER A 541 -2.42 -32.58 4.87
N CYS A 542 -1.27 -31.96 5.14
CA CYS A 542 -0.02 -32.64 5.47
C CYS A 542 -0.18 -33.65 6.64
N TRP A 543 -0.91 -33.25 7.68
CA TRP A 543 -1.14 -34.07 8.86
C TRP A 543 -2.08 -35.24 8.61
N THR A 544 -3.02 -35.11 7.65
CA THR A 544 -3.93 -36.22 7.30
C THR A 544 -3.27 -37.21 6.36
N ILE A 545 -2.32 -36.80 5.50
CA ILE A 545 -1.56 -37.73 4.65
C ILE A 545 -0.43 -38.46 5.38
N THR A 546 0.25 -37.82 6.34
CA THR A 546 1.39 -38.41 7.06
C THR A 546 0.96 -39.51 8.05
N PRO A 547 1.49 -40.75 7.97
CA PRO A 547 0.95 -41.89 8.72
C PRO A 547 0.92 -41.78 10.25
N HIS A 548 1.99 -41.31 10.91
CA HIS A 548 2.01 -41.22 12.38
C HIS A 548 1.19 -40.03 12.90
N VAL A 549 1.11 -38.93 12.14
CA VAL A 549 0.25 -37.78 12.49
C VAL A 549 -1.23 -38.18 12.35
N ARG A 550 -1.61 -38.86 11.26
CA ARG A 550 -2.95 -39.45 11.09
C ARG A 550 -3.32 -40.38 12.25
N GLU A 551 -2.37 -41.18 12.73
CA GLU A 551 -2.61 -42.09 13.84
C GLU A 551 -2.71 -41.34 15.20
N TRP A 552 -1.90 -40.31 15.41
CA TRP A 552 -2.02 -39.38 16.55
C TRP A 552 -3.38 -38.68 16.57
N LEU A 553 -3.88 -38.19 15.42
CA LEU A 553 -5.20 -37.57 15.26
C LEU A 553 -6.33 -38.50 15.74
N LYS A 554 -6.34 -39.76 15.29
CA LYS A 554 -7.31 -40.77 15.75
C LYS A 554 -7.25 -41.01 17.24
N GLN A 555 -6.04 -41.12 17.81
CA GLN A 555 -5.84 -41.40 19.24
C GLN A 555 -6.34 -40.25 20.12
N HIS A 556 -6.17 -39.00 19.67
CA HIS A 556 -6.67 -37.80 20.34
C HIS A 556 -8.13 -37.46 19.99
N LYS A 557 -8.73 -38.19 19.04
CA LYS A 557 -10.10 -37.99 18.51
C LYS A 557 -10.30 -36.59 17.93
N MET A 558 -9.28 -36.11 17.21
CA MET A 558 -9.26 -34.82 16.52
C MET A 558 -9.21 -35.01 15.01
N ASP A 559 -9.80 -34.07 14.28
CA ASP A 559 -9.55 -33.84 12.85
C ASP A 559 -8.41 -32.83 12.67
N GLU A 560 -8.07 -32.54 11.43
CA GLU A 560 -7.03 -31.59 11.04
C GLU A 560 -7.28 -30.16 11.55
N SER A 561 -8.55 -29.71 11.62
CA SER A 561 -8.92 -28.40 12.14
C SER A 561 -8.77 -28.33 13.67
N GLY A 562 -9.18 -29.39 14.39
CA GLY A 562 -8.97 -29.54 15.82
C GLY A 562 -7.49 -29.66 16.20
N ALA A 563 -6.65 -30.20 15.31
CA ALA A 563 -5.20 -30.21 15.49
C ALA A 563 -4.54 -28.83 15.26
N TYR A 564 -5.03 -28.04 14.30
CA TYR A 564 -4.60 -26.65 14.09
C TYR A 564 -5.00 -25.78 15.30
N GLU A 565 -6.22 -25.95 15.82
CA GLU A 565 -6.69 -25.36 17.08
C GLU A 565 -5.79 -25.73 18.26
N TYR A 566 -5.52 -27.03 18.44
CA TYR A 566 -4.62 -27.54 19.47
C TYR A 566 -3.21 -26.94 19.35
N PHE A 567 -2.67 -26.83 18.14
CA PHE A 567 -1.34 -26.25 17.91
C PHE A 567 -1.30 -24.78 18.33
N VAL A 568 -2.21 -23.95 17.81
CA VAL A 568 -2.23 -22.51 18.06
C VAL A 568 -2.46 -22.21 19.54
N LEU A 569 -3.45 -22.86 20.18
CA LEU A 569 -3.70 -22.68 21.62
C LEU A 569 -2.54 -23.18 22.49
N ARG A 570 -1.80 -24.21 22.05
CA ARG A 570 -0.61 -24.70 22.74
C ARG A 570 0.59 -23.75 22.57
N ALA A 571 0.82 -23.20 21.38
CA ALA A 571 1.85 -22.19 21.12
C ALA A 571 1.57 -20.90 21.89
N GLN A 572 0.31 -20.42 21.90
CA GLN A 572 -0.13 -19.30 22.74
C GLN A 572 0.19 -19.52 24.21
N LYS A 573 -0.10 -20.70 24.75
CA LYS A 573 0.19 -21.05 26.15
C LYS A 573 1.68 -21.00 26.49
N ILE A 574 2.55 -21.35 25.54
CA ILE A 574 4.01 -21.29 25.71
C ILE A 574 4.48 -19.82 25.74
N ALA A 575 4.07 -18.99 24.78
CA ALA A 575 4.40 -17.55 24.77
C ALA A 575 3.91 -16.82 26.04
N LEU A 576 2.68 -17.11 26.48
CA LEU A 576 2.11 -16.60 27.73
C LEU A 576 2.89 -17.04 28.99
N SER A 577 3.70 -18.11 28.92
CA SER A 577 4.56 -18.55 30.02
C SER A 577 5.94 -17.86 30.06
N HIS A 578 6.38 -17.31 28.92
CA HIS A 578 7.57 -16.42 28.82
C HIS A 578 7.23 -14.94 29.09
N GLY A 579 5.97 -14.63 29.41
CA GLY A 579 5.50 -13.29 29.78
C GLY A 579 4.86 -12.47 28.65
N TYR A 580 4.92 -12.95 27.41
CA TYR A 580 4.34 -12.27 26.25
C TYR A 580 2.81 -12.30 26.23
N GLU A 581 2.20 -11.27 25.65
CA GLU A 581 0.89 -11.37 25.02
C GLU A 581 1.07 -11.74 23.55
N VAL A 582 0.09 -12.45 22.97
CA VAL A 582 0.25 -13.04 21.63
C VAL A 582 -0.54 -12.27 20.60
N ILE A 583 0.05 -12.07 19.43
CA ILE A 583 -0.64 -11.66 18.21
C ILE A 583 -0.67 -12.86 17.24
N ASN A 584 -1.80 -13.06 16.57
CA ASN A 584 -1.97 -14.06 15.53
C ASN A 584 -2.74 -13.46 14.33
N TRP A 585 -2.46 -13.93 13.13
CA TRP A 585 -3.27 -13.62 11.95
C TRP A 585 -4.69 -14.18 12.08
N GLU A 586 -5.61 -13.58 11.32
CA GLU A 586 -7.04 -13.73 11.53
C GLU A 586 -7.63 -15.10 11.19
N GLU A 587 -6.94 -15.96 10.43
CA GLU A 587 -7.34 -17.35 10.22
C GLU A 587 -7.55 -18.09 11.55
N THR A 588 -6.74 -17.77 12.57
CA THR A 588 -6.92 -18.32 13.92
C THR A 588 -8.25 -17.89 14.56
N PHE A 589 -8.72 -16.67 14.30
CA PHE A 589 -10.03 -16.20 14.76
C PHE A 589 -11.17 -16.69 13.86
N ASN A 590 -10.97 -16.73 12.55
CA ASN A 590 -11.97 -17.20 11.59
C ASN A 590 -12.27 -18.70 11.75
N ASN A 591 -11.29 -19.51 12.19
CA ASN A 591 -11.48 -20.92 12.52
C ASN A 591 -11.97 -21.17 13.96
N PHE A 592 -11.38 -20.51 14.97
CA PHE A 592 -11.62 -20.87 16.39
C PHE A 592 -12.48 -19.86 17.17
N GLY A 593 -12.68 -18.65 16.64
CA GLY A 593 -13.51 -17.59 17.22
C GLY A 593 -13.16 -17.27 18.68
N ASN A 594 -14.13 -17.48 19.58
CA ASN A 594 -14.01 -17.18 21.00
C ASN A 594 -13.22 -18.23 21.82
N LYS A 595 -12.63 -19.26 21.17
CA LYS A 595 -11.74 -20.22 21.82
C LYS A 595 -10.30 -19.70 22.01
N LEU A 596 -9.91 -18.67 21.26
CA LEU A 596 -8.62 -17.98 21.42
C LEU A 596 -8.45 -17.47 22.86
N ASN A 597 -7.21 -17.31 23.32
CA ASN A 597 -6.99 -16.70 24.62
C ASN A 597 -7.56 -15.28 24.67
N PRO A 598 -8.26 -14.85 25.74
CA PRO A 598 -8.74 -13.47 25.86
C PRO A 598 -7.63 -12.39 25.87
N ARG A 599 -6.35 -12.79 26.03
CA ARG A 599 -5.19 -11.90 25.85
C ARG A 599 -4.62 -11.88 24.42
N THR A 600 -5.10 -12.71 23.50
CA THR A 600 -4.69 -12.68 22.09
C THR A 600 -5.15 -11.37 21.43
N VAL A 601 -4.30 -10.82 20.58
CA VAL A 601 -4.64 -9.78 19.59
C VAL A 601 -4.79 -10.48 18.24
N VAL A 602 -5.84 -10.17 17.49
CA VAL A 602 -6.04 -10.69 16.13
C VAL A 602 -5.55 -9.65 15.13
N HIS A 603 -4.83 -10.10 14.11
CA HIS A 603 -4.29 -9.26 13.04
C HIS A 603 -5.07 -9.54 11.75
N ASN A 604 -5.84 -8.55 11.28
CA ASN A 604 -6.78 -8.66 10.16
C ASN A 604 -6.16 -8.17 8.85
N TRP A 605 -6.18 -9.00 7.80
CA TRP A 605 -5.45 -8.77 6.54
C TRP A 605 -6.26 -9.08 5.26
N LEU A 606 -7.02 -10.17 5.19
CA LEU A 606 -7.81 -10.61 4.03
C LEU A 606 -8.90 -9.61 3.61
N GLY A 607 -9.26 -8.67 4.50
CA GLY A 607 -10.08 -7.50 4.18
C GLY A 607 -11.10 -7.12 5.25
N GLY A 608 -12.03 -6.24 4.86
CA GLY A 608 -12.96 -5.59 5.79
C GLY A 608 -13.94 -6.54 6.50
N GLY A 609 -14.32 -6.16 7.73
CA GLY A 609 -15.40 -6.79 8.49
C GLY A 609 -15.00 -7.94 9.40
N VAL A 610 -13.75 -8.41 9.40
CA VAL A 610 -13.27 -9.32 10.46
C VAL A 610 -12.94 -8.55 11.74
N ALA A 611 -12.32 -7.37 11.64
CA ALA A 611 -12.07 -6.48 12.78
C ALA A 611 -13.34 -6.21 13.62
N GLU A 612 -14.49 -5.99 12.97
CA GLU A 612 -15.80 -5.83 13.64
C GLU A 612 -16.19 -7.07 14.46
N LYS A 613 -15.99 -8.28 13.91
CA LYS A 613 -16.27 -9.55 14.59
C LYS A 613 -15.31 -9.79 15.76
N VAL A 614 -14.02 -9.47 15.60
CA VAL A 614 -12.98 -9.60 16.64
C VAL A 614 -13.35 -8.75 17.86
N VAL A 615 -13.66 -7.47 17.66
CA VAL A 615 -14.04 -6.58 18.77
C VAL A 615 -15.45 -6.88 19.31
N ALA A 616 -16.34 -7.48 18.51
CA ALA A 616 -17.61 -8.02 18.98
C ALA A 616 -17.46 -9.28 19.86
N ALA A 617 -16.41 -10.08 19.64
CA ALA A 617 -16.03 -11.19 20.51
C ALA A 617 -15.27 -10.73 21.78
N GLY A 618 -14.93 -9.44 21.90
CA GLY A 618 -14.18 -8.88 23.04
C GLY A 618 -12.67 -9.04 22.95
N LEU A 619 -12.14 -9.45 21.79
CA LEU A 619 -10.71 -9.54 21.52
C LEU A 619 -10.16 -8.20 20.98
N ARG A 620 -8.85 -8.00 21.10
CA ARG A 620 -8.15 -6.85 20.52
C ARG A 620 -7.85 -7.09 19.03
N CYS A 621 -7.81 -6.04 18.23
CA CYS A 621 -7.56 -6.11 16.80
C CYS A 621 -6.46 -5.12 16.35
N ILE A 622 -5.61 -5.56 15.42
CA ILE A 622 -4.79 -4.71 14.53
C ILE A 622 -5.35 -4.87 13.11
N VAL A 623 -5.39 -3.80 12.33
CA VAL A 623 -5.90 -3.79 10.94
C VAL A 623 -4.75 -3.59 9.95
N SER A 624 -4.70 -4.43 8.92
CA SER A 624 -3.68 -4.45 7.86
C SER A 624 -4.22 -4.71 6.44
N ASN A 625 -5.55 -4.59 6.24
CA ASN A 625 -6.30 -4.82 4.99
C ASN A 625 -5.45 -4.83 3.69
N GLN A 626 -5.24 -6.00 3.11
CA GLN A 626 -4.39 -6.26 1.95
C GLN A 626 -4.79 -5.44 0.72
N ASP A 627 -6.07 -5.13 0.54
CA ASP A 627 -6.54 -4.29 -0.56
C ASP A 627 -6.16 -2.80 -0.40
N LYS A 628 -5.52 -2.42 0.72
CA LYS A 628 -5.18 -1.02 1.05
C LYS A 628 -3.81 -0.78 1.68
N TRP A 629 -3.27 -1.70 2.48
CA TRP A 629 -2.09 -1.49 3.33
C TRP A 629 -0.94 -2.49 3.13
N TYR A 630 -1.04 -3.41 2.17
CA TYR A 630 0.12 -4.17 1.67
C TYR A 630 0.91 -3.31 0.68
N LEU A 631 2.22 -3.18 0.90
CA LEU A 631 3.13 -2.34 0.11
C LEU A 631 3.72 -3.12 -1.08
N ASP A 632 3.87 -4.44 -0.95
CA ASP A 632 4.25 -5.37 -2.02
C ASP A 632 3.23 -5.38 -3.18
N HIS A 633 1.97 -5.04 -2.89
CA HIS A 633 0.97 -4.67 -3.90
C HIS A 633 1.33 -3.31 -4.53
N LEU A 634 2.13 -3.32 -5.60
CA LEU A 634 2.65 -2.11 -6.25
C LEU A 634 1.56 -1.25 -6.95
N ASP A 635 0.38 -1.81 -7.22
CA ASP A 635 -0.80 -1.11 -7.75
C ASP A 635 -1.62 -0.37 -6.67
N ALA A 636 -1.42 -0.68 -5.39
CA ALA A 636 -2.11 -0.05 -4.28
C ALA A 636 -1.63 1.41 -4.09
N THR A 637 -2.50 2.37 -4.46
CA THR A 637 -2.18 3.81 -4.48
C THR A 637 -2.14 4.46 -3.09
N TRP A 638 -1.37 5.55 -2.94
CA TRP A 638 -1.30 6.26 -1.65
C TRP A 638 -2.65 6.82 -1.19
N GLN A 639 -3.58 7.14 -2.13
CA GLN A 639 -4.96 7.49 -1.79
C GLN A 639 -5.68 6.33 -1.09
N GLY A 640 -5.48 5.09 -1.54
CA GLY A 640 -5.98 3.88 -0.89
C GLY A 640 -5.44 3.73 0.53
N PHE A 641 -4.13 3.89 0.70
CA PHE A 641 -3.47 3.90 2.02
C PHE A 641 -4.03 4.99 2.94
N TYR A 642 -4.31 6.19 2.42
CA TYR A 642 -4.87 7.30 3.21
C TYR A 642 -6.31 7.07 3.64
N MET A 643 -7.13 6.40 2.81
CA MET A 643 -8.59 6.32 3.00
C MET A 643 -9.05 5.06 3.74
N ASN A 644 -8.18 4.07 3.97
CA ASN A 644 -8.48 2.91 4.81
C ASN A 644 -8.73 3.34 6.27
N GLU A 645 -9.84 2.94 6.89
CA GLU A 645 -10.27 3.45 8.20
C GLU A 645 -10.48 2.31 9.20
N PRO A 646 -9.58 2.11 10.20
CA PRO A 646 -9.63 0.97 11.13
C PRO A 646 -10.92 0.84 11.94
N LEU A 647 -11.69 1.91 12.12
CA LEU A 647 -12.99 1.87 12.84
C LEU A 647 -14.20 1.73 11.91
N VAL A 648 -14.02 1.36 10.64
CA VAL A 648 -15.14 1.12 9.70
C VAL A 648 -16.14 0.12 10.29
N ASN A 649 -17.43 0.48 10.24
CA ASN A 649 -18.59 -0.20 10.87
C ASN A 649 -18.58 -0.33 12.41
N ILE A 650 -17.45 -0.13 13.10
CA ILE A 650 -17.34 -0.29 14.56
C ILE A 650 -17.89 0.95 15.27
N SER A 651 -19.18 0.92 15.60
CA SER A 651 -19.92 2.07 16.15
C SER A 651 -19.89 2.23 17.68
N ARG A 652 -19.57 1.17 18.44
CA ARG A 652 -19.61 1.23 19.92
C ARG A 652 -18.25 1.67 20.49
N PRO A 653 -18.17 2.72 21.34
CA PRO A 653 -16.89 3.20 21.87
C PRO A 653 -16.05 2.14 22.60
N GLU A 654 -16.67 1.22 23.34
CA GLU A 654 -15.94 0.12 24.01
C GLU A 654 -15.35 -0.90 23.03
N GLN A 655 -15.94 -1.06 21.84
CA GLN A 655 -15.39 -1.89 20.76
C GLN A 655 -14.31 -1.13 19.97
N GLN A 656 -14.46 0.18 19.78
CA GLN A 656 -13.43 1.01 19.14
C GLN A 656 -12.11 0.99 19.93
N LYS A 657 -12.16 0.95 21.26
CA LYS A 657 -10.97 0.79 22.14
C LYS A 657 -10.23 -0.54 21.96
N LEU A 658 -10.88 -1.57 21.40
CA LEU A 658 -10.26 -2.87 21.15
C LEU A 658 -9.49 -2.90 19.81
N VAL A 659 -9.76 -1.97 18.88
CA VAL A 659 -8.88 -1.73 17.73
C VAL A 659 -7.68 -0.92 18.24
N ILE A 660 -6.56 -1.60 18.49
CA ILE A 660 -5.38 -0.96 19.10
C ILE A 660 -4.56 -0.15 18.08
N GLY A 661 -4.86 -0.29 16.79
CA GLY A 661 -4.27 0.46 15.70
C GLY A 661 -4.22 -0.35 14.42
N GLY A 662 -3.15 -0.15 13.65
CA GLY A 662 -2.97 -0.76 12.35
C GLY A 662 -1.53 -0.81 11.89
N GLU A 663 -1.33 -1.51 10.79
CA GLU A 663 -0.01 -1.81 10.22
C GLU A 663 -0.05 -1.71 8.69
N VAL A 664 1.07 -1.30 8.11
CA VAL A 664 1.35 -1.48 6.69
C VAL A 664 2.35 -2.62 6.52
N CYS A 665 2.07 -3.55 5.61
CA CYS A 665 2.88 -4.75 5.45
C CYS A 665 3.85 -4.62 4.28
N MET A 666 5.13 -4.93 4.49
CA MET A 666 6.14 -4.99 3.44
C MET A 666 6.66 -6.42 3.28
N TRP A 667 5.89 -7.26 2.59
CA TRP A 667 6.27 -8.64 2.30
C TRP A 667 7.38 -8.72 1.23
N GLY A 668 8.19 -9.78 1.30
CA GLY A 668 9.51 -9.84 0.68
C GLY A 668 9.60 -10.69 -0.60
N GLU A 669 8.52 -11.24 -1.15
CA GLU A 669 8.55 -12.15 -2.30
C GLU A 669 9.23 -11.53 -3.54
N HIS A 670 9.10 -10.22 -3.71
CA HIS A 670 9.59 -9.46 -4.87
C HIS A 670 10.46 -8.26 -4.49
N ILE A 671 10.74 -8.07 -3.20
CA ILE A 671 11.27 -6.84 -2.61
C ILE A 671 12.50 -7.18 -1.77
N ASP A 672 13.58 -6.42 -1.89
CA ASP A 672 14.83 -6.66 -1.16
C ASP A 672 15.56 -5.36 -0.76
N ALA A 673 16.85 -5.49 -0.40
CA ALA A 673 17.71 -4.37 -0.03
C ALA A 673 17.89 -3.30 -1.12
N SER A 674 17.57 -3.59 -2.38
CA SER A 674 17.69 -2.68 -3.51
C SER A 674 16.48 -1.76 -3.72
N ASP A 675 15.30 -2.10 -3.19
CA ASP A 675 14.07 -1.37 -3.46
C ASP A 675 13.12 -1.12 -2.27
N ILE A 676 13.27 -1.83 -1.15
CA ILE A 676 12.37 -1.72 0.01
C ILE A 676 12.00 -0.28 0.42
N GLN A 677 12.95 0.67 0.40
CA GLN A 677 12.68 2.07 0.76
C GLN A 677 11.81 2.83 -0.26
N GLN A 678 11.96 2.60 -1.58
CA GLN A 678 11.05 3.20 -2.56
C GLN A 678 9.67 2.52 -2.58
N THR A 679 9.59 1.25 -2.18
CA THR A 679 8.32 0.53 -2.09
C THR A 679 7.50 0.95 -0.86
N ILE A 680 8.14 1.14 0.30
CA ILE A 680 7.51 1.66 1.53
C ILE A 680 7.04 3.12 1.34
N TRP A 681 7.91 4.01 0.85
CA TRP A 681 7.67 5.46 0.87
C TRP A 681 7.32 6.03 -0.51
N PRO A 682 6.29 6.91 -0.62
CA PRO A 682 5.62 7.62 0.47
C PRO A 682 4.35 6.94 1.02
N ARG A 683 3.94 5.77 0.52
CA ARG A 683 2.64 5.14 0.84
C ARG A 683 2.43 4.87 2.34
N ALA A 684 3.45 4.38 3.04
CA ALA A 684 3.40 4.19 4.48
C ALA A 684 3.12 5.49 5.27
N ALA A 685 3.52 6.66 4.77
CA ALA A 685 3.24 7.95 5.42
C ALA A 685 1.76 8.35 5.37
N ALA A 686 1.03 7.90 4.34
CA ALA A 686 -0.41 8.11 4.25
C ALA A 686 -1.18 7.30 5.30
N ALA A 687 -0.78 6.05 5.55
CA ALA A 687 -1.31 5.23 6.64
C ALA A 687 -0.88 5.76 8.03
N ALA A 688 0.38 6.21 8.17
CA ALA A 688 0.90 6.78 9.42
C ALA A 688 0.08 7.99 9.90
N GLU A 689 -0.34 8.90 9.01
CA GLU A 689 -1.26 9.97 9.38
C GLU A 689 -2.64 9.43 9.80
N ARG A 690 -3.23 8.51 9.04
CA ARG A 690 -4.54 7.90 9.35
C ARG A 690 -4.56 7.27 10.75
N LEU A 691 -3.41 6.75 11.19
CA LEU A 691 -3.19 6.15 12.50
C LEU A 691 -2.81 7.15 13.61
N TRP A 692 -2.28 8.33 13.27
CA TRP A 692 -1.91 9.36 14.24
C TRP A 692 -2.99 10.44 14.42
N SER A 693 -3.51 11.03 13.34
CA SER A 693 -4.42 12.17 13.41
C SER A 693 -5.84 11.75 13.85
N PRO A 694 -6.54 12.55 14.69
CA PRO A 694 -7.91 12.27 15.09
C PRO A 694 -8.86 12.37 13.87
N LEU A 695 -9.95 11.59 13.90
CA LEU A 695 -10.82 11.36 12.74
C LEU A 695 -11.40 12.66 12.15
N GLU A 696 -11.83 13.57 13.02
CA GLU A 696 -12.37 14.89 12.69
C GLU A 696 -11.33 15.89 12.12
N LYS A 697 -10.06 15.50 12.01
CA LYS A 697 -8.98 16.26 11.35
C LYS A 697 -8.53 15.64 10.02
N LEU A 698 -8.85 14.38 9.76
CA LEU A 698 -8.46 13.69 8.53
C LEU A 698 -9.26 14.20 7.33
N ALA A 699 -8.62 14.31 6.17
CA ALA A 699 -9.30 14.73 4.95
C ALA A 699 -10.29 13.64 4.47
N LYS A 700 -11.43 14.07 3.92
CA LYS A 700 -12.43 13.19 3.29
C LYS A 700 -12.13 12.91 1.82
N ASP A 701 -11.29 13.74 1.22
CA ASP A 701 -10.79 13.66 -0.13
C ASP A 701 -9.25 13.64 -0.02
N PRO A 702 -8.57 12.58 -0.51
CA PRO A 702 -7.12 12.45 -0.39
C PRO A 702 -6.37 13.49 -1.25
N GLU A 703 -6.97 14.04 -2.30
CA GLU A 703 -6.28 15.04 -3.15
C GLU A 703 -6.04 16.36 -2.41
N LEU A 704 -6.83 16.64 -1.36
CA LEU A 704 -6.58 17.75 -0.43
C LEU A 704 -5.28 17.59 0.38
N ILE A 705 -4.69 16.39 0.43
CA ILE A 705 -3.41 16.13 1.12
C ILE A 705 -2.24 15.81 0.18
N ALA A 706 -2.47 15.65 -1.12
CA ALA A 706 -1.43 15.35 -2.11
C ALA A 706 -0.23 16.31 -2.02
N GLY A 707 -0.49 17.62 -1.93
CA GLY A 707 0.57 18.64 -1.87
C GLY A 707 1.47 18.56 -0.62
N ARG A 708 0.93 18.18 0.54
CA ARG A 708 1.73 18.00 1.77
C ARG A 708 2.43 16.62 1.79
N LEU A 709 1.82 15.58 1.23
CA LEU A 709 2.48 14.28 1.04
C LEU A 709 3.65 14.38 0.04
N ALA A 710 3.51 15.18 -1.02
CA ALA A 710 4.59 15.52 -1.95
C ALA A 710 5.74 16.26 -1.26
N HIS A 711 5.42 17.22 -0.37
CA HIS A 711 6.42 17.89 0.48
C HIS A 711 7.13 16.90 1.43
N PHE A 712 6.39 15.98 2.08
CA PHE A 712 7.00 14.94 2.92
C PHE A 712 7.92 14.01 2.13
N ARG A 713 7.48 13.55 0.97
CA ARG A 713 8.27 12.72 0.05
C ARG A 713 9.58 13.41 -0.34
N CYS A 714 9.57 14.74 -0.49
CA CYS A 714 10.80 15.53 -0.67
C CYS A 714 11.69 15.57 0.58
N LEU A 715 11.12 15.79 1.76
CA LEU A 715 11.86 15.76 3.03
C LEU A 715 12.52 14.40 3.28
N LEU A 716 11.86 13.29 2.94
CA LEU A 716 12.45 11.95 2.95
C LEU A 716 13.69 11.87 2.04
N ASN A 717 13.59 12.34 0.80
CA ASN A 717 14.70 12.34 -0.16
C ASN A 717 15.88 13.22 0.31
N GLN A 718 15.61 14.38 0.93
CA GLN A 718 16.64 15.24 1.54
C GLN A 718 17.38 14.57 2.70
N ARG A 719 16.72 13.63 3.40
CA ARG A 719 17.28 12.82 4.50
C ARG A 719 17.90 11.50 4.03
N GLY A 720 18.10 11.33 2.71
CA GLY A 720 18.69 10.13 2.13
C GLY A 720 17.76 8.91 2.05
N VAL A 721 16.45 9.05 2.32
CA VAL A 721 15.46 7.99 2.13
C VAL A 721 14.93 8.07 0.69
N PRO A 722 15.18 7.07 -0.18
CA PRO A 722 14.81 7.12 -1.59
C PRO A 722 13.32 6.84 -1.80
N ALA A 723 12.45 7.73 -1.32
CA ALA A 723 10.99 7.58 -1.49
C ALA A 723 10.56 7.77 -2.96
N ALA A 724 9.67 6.92 -3.46
CA ALA A 724 9.12 6.97 -4.83
C ALA A 724 8.38 8.30 -5.15
N PRO A 725 8.13 8.63 -6.43
CA PRO A 725 7.19 9.69 -6.82
C PRO A 725 5.76 9.44 -6.31
N LEU A 726 4.90 10.47 -6.31
CA LEU A 726 3.46 10.31 -6.03
C LEU A 726 2.63 10.06 -7.30
N ASP A 727 3.14 10.48 -8.45
CA ASP A 727 2.52 10.39 -9.78
C ASP A 727 3.61 10.10 -10.83
N GLY A 728 3.20 9.57 -11.99
CA GLY A 728 4.07 9.11 -13.07
C GLY A 728 4.51 10.18 -14.08
N LEU A 729 4.02 11.42 -13.95
CA LEU A 729 4.49 12.53 -14.79
C LEU A 729 5.92 12.95 -14.42
N GLY A 730 6.79 13.07 -15.43
CA GLY A 730 8.14 13.57 -15.25
C GLY A 730 8.14 15.01 -14.75
N ARG A 731 9.02 15.32 -13.77
CA ARG A 731 9.06 16.66 -13.14
C ARG A 731 9.37 17.74 -14.17
N GLU A 732 8.55 18.79 -14.22
CA GLU A 732 8.93 20.02 -14.93
C GLU A 732 10.09 20.73 -14.22
N ALA A 733 10.93 21.41 -14.99
CA ALA A 733 11.94 22.30 -14.42
C ALA A 733 11.24 23.52 -13.77
N PRO A 734 11.45 23.80 -12.47
CA PRO A 734 10.84 24.98 -11.84
C PRO A 734 11.31 26.28 -12.49
N ARG A 735 10.46 27.32 -12.43
CA ARG A 735 10.71 28.66 -13.05
C ARG A 735 11.83 29.50 -12.36
N GLY A 736 12.81 28.84 -11.77
CA GLY A 736 13.90 29.35 -10.95
C GLY A 736 14.57 28.20 -10.19
N PRO A 737 15.56 28.45 -9.32
CA PRO A 737 16.13 27.43 -8.45
C PRO A 737 15.05 26.97 -7.43
N GLY A 738 14.34 25.90 -7.75
CA GLY A 738 13.16 25.45 -7.01
C GLY A 738 13.36 24.10 -6.33
N SER A 739 12.85 23.98 -5.10
CA SER A 739 12.71 22.69 -4.41
C SER A 739 11.77 21.74 -5.16
N CYS A 740 11.94 20.44 -4.96
CA CYS A 740 11.03 19.39 -5.47
C CYS A 740 9.62 19.44 -4.87
N TYR A 741 9.32 20.39 -3.97
CA TYR A 741 7.98 20.69 -3.45
C TYR A 741 6.99 21.16 -4.52
N LYS A 742 7.45 21.44 -5.75
CA LYS A 742 6.60 21.59 -6.94
C LYS A 742 6.79 20.35 -7.80
N GLN A 743 5.82 19.44 -7.68
CA GLN A 743 5.51 18.39 -8.65
C GLN A 743 4.45 18.98 -9.58
#